data_AF-A0A932NXJ3-F1
#
_entry.id   AF-A0A932NXJ3-F1
#
_cell.length_a   1.000
_cell.length_b   1.000
_cell.length_c   1.000
_cell.angle_alpha   90.00
_cell.angle_beta   90.00
_cell.angle_gamma   90.00
#
_symmetry.space_group_name_H-M   'P 1'
#
loop_
_entity.id
_entity.type
_entity.pdbx_description
1 polymer ?
#
loop_
_entity_poly.entity_id
_entity_poly.type
_entity_poly.pdbx_seq_one_letter_code
_entity_poly.pdbx_strand_id
1 'polypeptide(L)'
;MTQTAAAILLTAILTAFLPAEAGHELPYYPSYYPQEIRIEPVDAAEAATRLQHGSLHAYIGGDPFVTGTIPVHVSSVESLGSYWVVTFNPALGVLRDRERRCAVASRLLTALAGERETYIFHPYPVTPYHMDYLQHFDAAESAQQEPRHRAANADPVAGRTLSVRAEGTIGEKLAQAGWRLAEDTWDATAEEIDVGALGSAPASGFNGWLGPPWAKEGWFHAYRLLADHIADRAAKLRVDALYQRLVRGDHASLEEKLNLERTLVSQLTQGCERVVVGYTVKREYFNAEFSAGVENIAHDSHTGFNAPIFLRTVKLKDFPWNGWLRLGIPAKPWAAWNPMGGFTDAAGRLLWFSVGDPAFLPSPHTSGWIPNRISPTIAVEGSRLGGVGIPPDALLAEPATGRLRGVGAGRTATAKVTYRALTSAFQDGTPMAVADLLYPYSVASRWSVQKPSEGAEYDPSIATSTAWLRERLAGLKVLRVEQEAKHFGELTVRHTVPVIEVYLHDTWGDPQQVAALAPPWSSVPWHLIVLMEESVKRGFAAFSREEARRLGVAWLDLVKDQRLRDRFVALVDDFAVQGYVPEPLRRFVTEQEARQRWANLKTFYLTRGHFLVTNGPYMLAKWSENAVVLQVFRDLTYPLGIGAYDMYVFPPKAYISKLALRRNRLEIAAEVEKVEKFQRTYQTMREPLTAQTLVGVSRVRSVCRYVVLTSAGEVVKAGTAQQGADGNFGVELGEISQPGRYTILITISLNENAVKPDVRMVPYAVAR
;
A
#
# COMPACT_ATOMS: atom_id res chain seq x y z
N MET A 1 -35.02 53.66 -33.37
CA MET A 1 -34.57 53.37 -31.98
C MET A 1 -35.37 52.23 -31.31
N THR A 2 -35.85 51.22 -32.04
CA THR A 2 -36.84 50.26 -31.50
C THR A 2 -36.47 48.78 -31.60
N GLN A 3 -35.38 48.40 -32.27
CA GLN A 3 -34.93 47.00 -32.31
C GLN A 3 -33.80 46.67 -31.32
N THR A 4 -32.92 47.62 -31.03
CA THR A 4 -31.81 47.43 -30.07
C THR A 4 -32.27 47.42 -28.62
N ALA A 5 -33.31 48.17 -28.26
CA ALA A 5 -33.86 48.17 -26.90
C ALA A 5 -34.59 46.85 -26.56
N ALA A 6 -35.27 46.24 -27.55
CA ALA A 6 -35.98 44.97 -27.36
C ALA A 6 -35.02 43.78 -27.18
N ALA A 7 -33.89 43.78 -27.90
CA ALA A 7 -32.87 42.73 -27.76
C ALA A 7 -32.16 42.78 -26.40
N ILE A 8 -31.89 43.97 -25.87
CA ILE A 8 -31.25 44.13 -24.55
C ILE A 8 -32.22 43.73 -23.42
N LEU A 9 -33.51 44.05 -23.55
CA LEU A 9 -34.52 43.64 -22.55
C LEU A 9 -34.76 42.12 -22.55
N LEU A 10 -34.75 41.46 -23.73
CA LEU A 10 -34.89 40.00 -23.81
C LEU A 10 -33.68 39.26 -23.21
N THR A 11 -32.48 39.81 -23.38
CA THR A 11 -31.25 39.22 -22.82
C THR A 11 -31.20 39.38 -21.30
N ALA A 12 -31.66 40.52 -20.76
CA ALA A 12 -31.74 40.76 -19.31
C ALA A 12 -32.80 39.88 -18.62
N ILE A 13 -33.92 39.57 -19.28
CA ILE A 13 -34.97 38.69 -18.74
C ILE A 13 -34.54 37.21 -18.81
N LEU A 14 -33.77 36.80 -19.83
CA LEU A 14 -33.21 35.44 -19.92
C LEU A 14 -32.08 35.16 -18.92
N THR A 15 -31.37 36.19 -18.43
CA THR A 15 -30.39 36.04 -17.35
C THR A 15 -31.00 36.03 -15.95
N ALA A 16 -32.23 36.51 -15.77
CA ALA A 16 -32.89 36.60 -14.46
C ALA A 16 -33.60 35.30 -14.01
N PHE A 17 -33.69 34.28 -14.88
CA PHE A 17 -34.30 32.97 -14.59
C PHE A 17 -33.31 31.80 -14.61
N LEU A 18 -32.01 32.06 -14.71
CA LEU A 18 -31.02 31.07 -14.30
C LEU A 18 -30.93 31.14 -12.78
N PRO A 19 -31.21 30.07 -12.03
CA PRO A 19 -30.84 30.04 -10.63
C PRO A 19 -29.32 30.07 -10.59
N ALA A 20 -28.75 31.28 -10.48
CA ALA A 20 -27.44 31.46 -9.90
C ALA A 20 -27.62 31.21 -8.40
N GLU A 21 -27.80 29.94 -8.04
CA GLU A 21 -27.46 29.52 -6.70
C GLU A 21 -25.93 29.61 -6.62
N ALA A 22 -25.45 30.77 -6.16
CA ALA A 22 -24.25 30.78 -5.35
C ALA A 22 -24.56 29.89 -4.15
N GLY A 23 -24.38 28.58 -4.34
CA GLY A 23 -24.66 27.57 -3.33
C GLY A 23 -23.94 28.00 -2.07
N HIS A 24 -24.69 28.11 -0.98
CA HIS A 24 -24.10 28.34 0.33
C HIS A 24 -22.96 27.34 0.51
N GLU A 25 -21.78 27.85 0.87
CA GLU A 25 -20.65 26.99 1.23
C GLU A 25 -21.14 26.04 2.31
N LEU A 26 -21.23 24.75 1.98
CA LEU A 26 -21.64 23.75 2.96
C LEU A 26 -20.57 23.75 4.05
N PRO A 27 -20.92 23.89 5.34
CA PRO A 27 -19.95 23.85 6.43
C PRO A 27 -19.25 22.48 6.54
N TYR A 28 -19.73 21.48 5.80
CA TYR A 28 -19.15 20.15 5.70
C TYR A 28 -19.29 19.61 4.26
N TYR A 29 -18.15 19.28 3.64
CA TYR A 29 -18.12 18.55 2.37
C TYR A 29 -17.71 17.09 2.64
N PRO A 30 -18.69 16.16 2.76
CA PRO A 30 -18.36 14.75 2.84
C PRO A 30 -17.67 14.30 1.56
N SER A 31 -16.64 13.47 1.70
CA SER A 31 -15.79 12.97 0.60
C SER A 31 -14.75 13.99 0.10
N TYR A 32 -14.17 13.74 -1.09
CA TYR A 32 -13.00 14.43 -1.62
C TYR A 32 -13.36 15.38 -2.79
N TYR A 33 -12.34 15.99 -3.41
CA TYR A 33 -12.51 17.17 -4.24
C TYR A 33 -13.22 16.94 -5.60
N PRO A 34 -12.78 16.03 -6.49
CA PRO A 34 -13.45 15.80 -7.77
C PRO A 34 -14.91 15.36 -7.63
N GLN A 35 -15.79 15.89 -8.47
CA GLN A 35 -17.18 15.43 -8.55
C GLN A 35 -17.32 14.21 -9.45
N GLU A 36 -16.53 14.16 -10.51
CA GLU A 36 -16.45 13.04 -11.42
C GLU A 36 -14.98 12.72 -11.72
N ILE A 37 -14.67 11.43 -11.81
CA ILE A 37 -13.38 10.92 -12.24
C ILE A 37 -13.60 10.04 -13.46
N ARG A 38 -12.98 10.41 -14.58
CA ARG A 38 -12.96 9.61 -15.80
C ARG A 38 -11.58 8.98 -15.97
N ILE A 39 -11.54 7.65 -15.99
CA ILE A 39 -10.32 6.84 -16.17
C ILE A 39 -10.39 6.19 -17.55
N GLU A 40 -9.35 6.36 -18.36
CA GLU A 40 -9.32 5.89 -19.75
C GLU A 40 -8.02 5.15 -20.08
N PRO A 41 -8.07 4.00 -20.77
CA PRO A 41 -6.90 3.43 -21.44
C PRO A 41 -6.44 4.39 -22.55
N VAL A 42 -5.21 4.85 -22.46
CA VAL A 42 -4.58 5.78 -23.41
C VAL A 42 -3.17 5.29 -23.65
N ASP A 43 -2.74 5.15 -24.91
CA ASP A 43 -1.34 4.80 -25.19
C ASP A 43 -0.39 5.95 -24.79
N ALA A 44 0.89 5.63 -24.64
CA ALA A 44 1.89 6.59 -24.15
C ALA A 44 2.00 7.86 -25.02
N ALA A 45 1.90 7.73 -26.36
CA ALA A 45 2.05 8.86 -27.28
C ALA A 45 0.82 9.77 -27.27
N GLU A 46 -0.39 9.18 -27.24
CA GLU A 46 -1.63 9.94 -27.06
C GLU A 46 -1.64 10.62 -25.67
N ALA A 47 -1.21 9.93 -24.61
CA ALA A 47 -1.14 10.48 -23.26
C ALA A 47 -0.19 11.68 -23.19
N ALA A 48 0.99 11.61 -23.80
CA ALA A 48 1.93 12.72 -23.91
C ALA A 48 1.28 13.94 -24.58
N THR A 49 0.63 13.71 -25.73
CA THR A 49 -0.08 14.75 -26.49
C THR A 49 -1.21 15.38 -25.68
N ARG A 50 -1.99 14.56 -24.96
CA ARG A 50 -3.13 15.03 -24.18
C ARG A 50 -2.72 15.77 -22.91
N LEU A 51 -1.62 15.38 -22.27
CA LEU A 51 -0.99 16.13 -21.17
C LEU A 51 -0.45 17.47 -21.66
N GLN A 52 0.21 17.49 -22.82
CA GLN A 52 0.72 18.73 -23.43
C GLN A 52 -0.41 19.73 -23.70
N HIS A 53 -1.57 19.27 -24.19
CA HIS A 53 -2.74 20.13 -24.46
C HIS A 53 -3.67 20.33 -23.25
N GLY A 54 -3.32 19.81 -22.06
CA GLY A 54 -4.14 19.95 -20.85
C GLY A 54 -5.49 19.22 -20.88
N SER A 55 -5.71 18.31 -21.84
CA SER A 55 -6.94 17.52 -21.96
C SER A 55 -6.94 16.26 -21.09
N LEU A 56 -5.78 15.88 -20.56
CA LEU A 56 -5.55 14.85 -19.55
C LEU A 56 -4.91 15.49 -18.32
N HIS A 57 -5.35 15.10 -17.12
CA HIS A 57 -4.83 15.68 -15.88
C HIS A 57 -3.67 14.87 -15.31
N ALA A 58 -3.70 13.53 -15.40
CA ALA A 58 -2.59 12.68 -15.00
C ALA A 58 -2.57 11.36 -15.79
N TYR A 59 -1.39 10.78 -15.92
CA TYR A 59 -1.17 9.47 -16.51
C TYR A 59 -0.54 8.53 -15.46
N ILE A 60 -1.25 7.43 -15.18
CA ILE A 60 -1.00 6.54 -14.04
C ILE A 60 -0.43 5.22 -14.55
N GLY A 61 0.69 4.78 -13.97
CA GLY A 61 1.28 3.48 -14.22
C GLY A 61 2.25 3.40 -15.40
N GLY A 62 2.63 4.53 -16.01
CA GLY A 62 3.60 4.55 -17.11
C GLY A 62 4.24 5.91 -17.34
N ASP A 63 5.29 5.93 -18.18
CA ASP A 63 5.98 7.13 -18.63
C ASP A 63 5.54 7.45 -20.08
N PRO A 64 4.79 8.54 -20.34
CA PRO A 64 4.39 8.93 -21.68
C PRO A 64 5.50 9.67 -22.45
N PHE A 65 6.59 10.09 -21.80
CA PHE A 65 7.64 10.93 -22.38
C PHE A 65 8.98 10.21 -22.57
N VAL A 66 9.00 8.87 -22.64
CA VAL A 66 10.22 8.06 -22.84
C VAL A 66 11.07 8.55 -24.02
N THR A 67 10.44 9.06 -25.09
CA THR A 67 11.12 9.56 -26.30
C THR A 67 10.83 11.04 -26.61
N GLY A 68 10.32 11.82 -25.65
CA GLY A 68 9.82 13.18 -25.89
C GLY A 68 10.30 14.23 -24.89
N THR A 69 10.15 15.50 -25.25
CA THR A 69 10.41 16.62 -24.32
C THR A 69 9.22 16.81 -23.39
N ILE A 70 9.49 16.88 -22.08
CA ILE A 70 8.46 17.16 -21.08
C ILE A 70 8.08 18.65 -21.15
N PRO A 71 6.79 19.00 -21.37
CA PRO A 71 6.35 20.39 -21.36
C PRO A 71 6.56 21.06 -20.00
N VAL A 72 6.84 22.38 -19.98
CA VAL A 72 7.15 23.13 -18.74
C VAL A 72 6.02 23.07 -17.70
N HIS A 73 4.76 22.96 -18.14
CA HIS A 73 3.59 22.86 -17.27
C HIS A 73 3.25 21.41 -16.87
N VAL A 74 4.00 20.41 -17.32
CA VAL A 74 3.84 19.02 -16.91
C VAL A 74 4.89 18.69 -15.86
N SER A 75 4.44 18.13 -14.74
CA SER A 75 5.32 17.70 -13.64
C SER A 75 5.16 16.20 -13.41
N SER A 76 6.01 15.62 -12.57
CA SER A 76 6.02 14.19 -12.28
C SER A 76 6.28 13.88 -10.82
N VAL A 77 5.79 12.73 -10.38
CA VAL A 77 6.21 12.09 -9.12
C VAL A 77 7.09 10.88 -9.39
N GLU A 78 7.93 10.52 -8.42
CA GLU A 78 8.82 9.36 -8.52
C GLU A 78 8.51 8.33 -7.44
N SER A 79 8.29 7.08 -7.84
CA SER A 79 8.19 5.93 -6.93
C SER A 79 9.19 4.84 -7.32
N LEU A 80 9.44 3.90 -6.42
CA LEU A 80 10.17 2.67 -6.77
C LEU A 80 9.41 1.97 -7.91
N GLY A 81 10.14 1.63 -8.99
CA GLY A 81 9.60 0.89 -10.13
C GLY A 81 9.81 -0.60 -9.91
N SER A 82 10.89 -1.12 -10.47
CA SER A 82 11.18 -2.54 -10.49
C SER A 82 12.57 -2.84 -9.93
N TYR A 83 12.77 -4.06 -9.44
CA TYR A 83 14.09 -4.60 -9.20
C TYR A 83 14.67 -5.19 -10.48
N TRP A 84 15.96 -4.98 -10.69
CA TRP A 84 16.72 -5.71 -11.69
C TRP A 84 17.55 -6.80 -11.02
N VAL A 85 17.27 -8.06 -11.38
CA VAL A 85 17.94 -9.23 -10.79
C VAL A 85 18.56 -10.13 -11.86
N VAL A 86 19.61 -10.85 -11.48
CA VAL A 86 20.22 -11.89 -12.30
C VAL A 86 20.27 -13.20 -11.52
N THR A 87 19.72 -14.26 -12.09
CA THR A 87 19.64 -15.62 -11.52
C THR A 87 20.57 -16.55 -12.28
N PHE A 88 21.54 -17.17 -11.61
CA PHE A 88 22.49 -18.09 -12.23
C PHE A 88 21.92 -19.50 -12.37
N ASN A 89 22.18 -20.15 -13.50
CA ASN A 89 21.66 -21.48 -13.79
C ASN A 89 22.43 -22.57 -13.00
N PRO A 90 21.81 -23.26 -12.02
CA PRO A 90 22.48 -24.28 -11.22
C PRO A 90 22.74 -25.59 -11.99
N ALA A 91 22.15 -25.76 -13.19
CA ALA A 91 22.42 -26.90 -14.06
C ALA A 91 23.87 -26.91 -14.57
N LEU A 92 24.53 -25.74 -14.59
CA LEU A 92 25.93 -25.61 -14.97
C LEU A 92 26.84 -25.95 -13.80
N GLY A 93 27.55 -27.09 -13.88
CA GLY A 93 28.39 -27.60 -12.80
C GLY A 93 29.41 -26.60 -12.24
N VAL A 94 29.92 -25.67 -13.08
CA VAL A 94 30.87 -24.62 -12.66
C VAL A 94 30.21 -23.57 -11.76
N LEU A 95 28.92 -23.31 -11.93
CA LEU A 95 28.14 -22.34 -11.16
C LEU A 95 27.44 -22.97 -9.94
N ARG A 96 27.59 -24.28 -9.71
CA ARG A 96 27.15 -24.93 -8.46
C ARG A 96 28.02 -24.54 -7.28
N ASP A 97 29.33 -24.41 -7.51
CA ASP A 97 30.26 -23.95 -6.48
C ASP A 97 30.01 -22.48 -6.13
N ARG A 98 29.88 -22.21 -4.82
CA ARG A 98 29.52 -20.89 -4.31
C ARG A 98 30.59 -19.85 -4.62
N GLU A 99 31.87 -20.17 -4.42
CA GLU A 99 32.96 -19.20 -4.60
C GLU A 99 33.08 -18.80 -6.07
N ARG A 100 33.03 -19.77 -6.97
CA ARG A 100 33.03 -19.53 -8.42
C ARG A 100 31.81 -18.73 -8.85
N ARG A 101 30.62 -19.09 -8.38
CA ARG A 101 29.38 -18.36 -8.69
C ARG A 101 29.45 -16.92 -8.22
N CYS A 102 29.89 -16.67 -6.99
CA CYS A 102 30.03 -15.32 -6.46
C CYS A 102 31.13 -14.51 -7.19
N ALA A 103 32.23 -15.13 -7.60
CA ALA A 103 33.27 -14.45 -8.40
C ALA A 103 32.72 -14.01 -9.77
N VAL A 104 31.93 -14.87 -10.42
CA VAL A 104 31.24 -14.56 -11.68
C VAL A 104 30.23 -13.41 -11.46
N ALA A 105 29.43 -13.48 -10.39
CA ALA A 105 28.48 -12.43 -10.05
C ALA A 105 29.16 -11.07 -9.78
N SER A 106 30.29 -11.04 -9.07
CA SER A 106 31.03 -9.80 -8.82
C SER A 106 31.57 -9.15 -10.11
N ARG A 107 32.05 -9.96 -11.07
CA ARG A 107 32.46 -9.45 -12.39
C ARG A 107 31.28 -8.88 -13.17
N LEU A 108 30.14 -9.58 -13.15
CA LEU A 108 28.89 -9.12 -13.76
C LEU A 108 28.46 -7.77 -13.18
N LEU A 109 28.40 -7.64 -11.85
CA LEU A 109 28.01 -6.41 -11.19
C LEU A 109 28.99 -5.26 -11.47
N THR A 110 30.28 -5.56 -11.65
CA THR A 110 31.28 -4.55 -12.02
C THR A 110 31.04 -4.00 -13.43
N ALA A 111 30.74 -4.88 -14.40
CA ALA A 111 30.40 -4.46 -15.76
C ALA A 111 29.14 -3.59 -15.79
N LEU A 112 28.12 -3.96 -15.01
CA LEU A 112 26.86 -3.23 -14.91
C LEU A 112 26.94 -1.95 -14.05
N ALA A 113 28.03 -1.68 -13.33
CA ALA A 113 28.12 -0.45 -12.53
C ALA A 113 28.27 0.84 -13.37
N GLY A 114 28.64 0.71 -14.65
CA GLY A 114 28.87 1.82 -15.59
C GLY A 114 27.62 2.30 -16.34
N GLU A 115 26.56 1.50 -16.40
CA GLU A 115 25.36 1.76 -17.21
C GLU A 115 24.24 2.35 -16.34
N ARG A 116 24.15 3.68 -16.27
CA ARG A 116 23.29 4.37 -15.27
C ARG A 116 22.05 5.04 -15.84
N GLU A 117 21.88 5.08 -17.16
CA GLU A 117 20.79 5.85 -17.77
C GLU A 117 19.43 5.14 -17.67
N THR A 118 19.41 3.83 -17.44
CA THR A 118 18.18 3.03 -17.51
C THR A 118 17.74 2.38 -16.19
N TYR A 119 18.61 2.35 -15.18
CA TYR A 119 18.34 1.91 -13.82
C TYR A 119 19.36 2.54 -12.87
N ILE A 120 19.08 2.49 -11.57
CA ILE A 120 20.01 2.91 -10.52
C ILE A 120 20.77 1.68 -10.05
N PHE A 121 22.08 1.64 -10.33
CA PHE A 121 22.96 0.58 -9.83
C PHE A 121 22.96 0.60 -8.30
N HIS A 122 22.48 -0.49 -7.72
CA HIS A 122 22.30 -0.65 -6.28
C HIS A 122 22.24 -2.15 -5.98
N PRO A 123 23.40 -2.82 -5.86
CA PRO A 123 23.48 -4.28 -5.75
C PRO A 123 23.12 -4.77 -4.33
N TYR A 124 22.00 -4.29 -3.80
CA TYR A 124 21.46 -4.60 -2.49
C TYR A 124 19.93 -4.57 -2.55
N PRO A 125 19.20 -5.49 -1.88
CA PRO A 125 17.74 -5.57 -2.04
C PRO A 125 16.96 -4.48 -1.28
N VAL A 126 17.53 -3.89 -0.22
CA VAL A 126 16.90 -2.81 0.55
C VAL A 126 17.30 -1.46 -0.05
N THR A 127 16.37 -0.81 -0.75
CA THR A 127 16.63 0.46 -1.46
C THR A 127 16.28 1.69 -0.62
N PRO A 128 16.71 2.91 -1.01
CA PRO A 128 16.31 4.15 -0.34
C PRO A 128 14.79 4.43 -0.32
N TYR A 129 13.97 3.66 -1.04
CA TYR A 129 12.50 3.78 -0.97
C TYR A 129 11.88 2.95 0.17
N HIS A 130 12.69 2.31 1.01
CA HIS A 130 12.20 1.57 2.18
C HIS A 130 12.56 2.30 3.48
N MET A 131 11.67 2.23 4.46
CA MET A 131 11.86 2.84 5.77
C MET A 131 13.00 2.19 6.56
N ASP A 132 13.22 0.90 6.36
CA ASP A 132 14.30 0.09 6.94
C ASP A 132 15.67 0.32 6.28
N TYR A 133 15.79 1.25 5.32
CA TYR A 133 17.07 1.53 4.66
C TYR A 133 18.15 2.03 5.64
N LEU A 134 17.77 2.76 6.70
CA LEU A 134 18.73 3.31 7.67
C LEU A 134 19.61 2.22 8.28
N GLN A 135 19.00 1.15 8.80
CA GLN A 135 19.73 0.04 9.41
C GLN A 135 20.43 -0.85 8.40
N HIS A 136 20.33 -0.60 7.10
CA HIS A 136 21.01 -1.33 6.04
C HIS A 136 22.02 -0.47 5.27
N PHE A 137 22.14 0.81 5.61
CA PHE A 137 22.91 1.79 4.82
C PHE A 137 24.38 1.39 4.65
N ASP A 138 25.05 0.97 5.73
CA ASP A 138 26.45 0.51 5.69
C ASP A 138 26.64 -0.72 4.77
N ALA A 139 25.71 -1.67 4.85
CA ALA A 139 25.74 -2.88 4.03
C ALA A 139 25.47 -2.56 2.55
N ALA A 140 24.55 -1.64 2.26
CA ALA A 140 24.24 -1.18 0.91
C ALA A 140 25.42 -0.40 0.29
N GLU A 141 26.08 0.47 1.06
CA GLU A 141 27.29 1.18 0.62
C GLU A 141 28.45 0.21 0.37
N SER A 142 28.65 -0.77 1.26
CA SER A 142 29.66 -1.83 1.07
C SER A 142 29.38 -2.64 -0.20
N ALA A 143 28.13 -3.05 -0.42
CA ALA A 143 27.73 -3.82 -1.60
C ALA A 143 27.95 -3.05 -2.92
N GLN A 144 27.82 -1.72 -2.93
CA GLN A 144 28.15 -0.90 -4.10
C GLN A 144 29.66 -0.89 -4.41
N GLN A 145 30.51 -1.02 -3.40
CA GLN A 145 31.98 -0.98 -3.54
C GLN A 145 32.60 -2.36 -3.77
N GLU A 146 32.02 -3.42 -3.20
CA GLU A 146 32.51 -4.80 -3.25
C GLU A 146 32.86 -5.31 -4.65
N PRO A 147 32.03 -5.12 -5.70
CA PRO A 147 32.32 -5.64 -7.04
C PRO A 147 33.67 -5.15 -7.58
N ARG A 148 33.96 -3.85 -7.40
CA ARG A 148 35.23 -3.24 -7.84
C ARG A 148 36.43 -3.79 -7.06
N HIS A 149 36.29 -3.93 -5.73
CA HIS A 149 37.34 -4.50 -4.89
C HIS A 149 37.63 -5.97 -5.22
N ARG A 150 36.60 -6.79 -5.44
CA ARG A 150 36.76 -8.20 -5.80
C ARG A 150 37.31 -8.39 -7.22
N ALA A 151 36.89 -7.55 -8.18
CA ALA A 151 37.41 -7.59 -9.55
C ALA A 151 38.91 -7.23 -9.61
N ALA A 152 39.36 -6.24 -8.82
CA ALA A 152 40.78 -5.86 -8.74
C ALA A 152 41.69 -6.98 -8.20
N ASN A 153 41.12 -7.90 -7.41
CA ASN A 153 41.85 -9.00 -6.77
C ASN A 153 41.61 -10.37 -7.44
N ALA A 154 40.87 -10.42 -8.55
CA ALA A 154 40.54 -11.66 -9.25
C ALA A 154 41.62 -12.05 -10.28
N ASP A 155 41.90 -13.35 -10.37
CA ASP A 155 42.85 -13.92 -11.33
C ASP A 155 42.41 -13.62 -12.78
N PRO A 156 43.25 -13.01 -13.64
CA PRO A 156 42.87 -12.54 -14.98
C PRO A 156 42.58 -13.65 -16.02
N VAL A 157 42.79 -14.93 -15.69
CA VAL A 157 42.92 -16.02 -16.68
C VAL A 157 41.65 -16.89 -16.87
N ALA A 158 40.47 -16.49 -16.41
CA ALA A 158 39.24 -17.24 -16.71
C ALA A 158 38.08 -16.32 -17.11
N GLY A 159 38.17 -15.71 -18.30
CA GLY A 159 37.11 -14.92 -18.92
C GLY A 159 36.19 -15.78 -19.78
N ARG A 160 35.19 -16.42 -19.16
CA ARG A 160 34.04 -16.95 -19.93
C ARG A 160 33.06 -15.81 -20.16
N THR A 161 32.78 -15.49 -21.42
CA THR A 161 31.64 -14.63 -21.79
C THR A 161 30.36 -15.35 -21.40
N LEU A 162 29.58 -14.75 -20.49
CA LEU A 162 28.32 -15.33 -20.04
C LEU A 162 27.26 -15.19 -21.14
N SER A 163 26.54 -16.28 -21.37
CA SER A 163 25.29 -16.28 -22.13
C SER A 163 24.12 -15.94 -21.21
N VAL A 164 23.32 -14.94 -21.55
CA VAL A 164 22.23 -14.46 -20.71
C VAL A 164 20.90 -14.60 -21.43
N ARG A 165 19.91 -15.14 -20.73
CA ARG A 165 18.52 -15.10 -21.16
C ARG A 165 17.86 -13.87 -20.54
N ALA A 166 17.29 -13.02 -21.37
CA ALA A 166 16.58 -11.82 -20.94
C ALA A 166 15.45 -11.53 -21.93
N GLU A 167 14.33 -11.04 -21.42
CA GLU A 167 13.18 -10.66 -22.23
C GLU A 167 12.87 -9.17 -22.08
N GLY A 168 12.18 -8.61 -23.08
CA GLY A 168 11.77 -7.21 -23.10
C GLY A 168 12.96 -6.23 -23.10
N THR A 169 12.74 -5.06 -22.49
CA THR A 169 13.69 -3.94 -22.50
C THR A 169 15.01 -4.25 -21.80
N ILE A 170 15.09 -5.27 -20.94
CA ILE A 170 16.35 -5.71 -20.33
C ILE A 170 17.25 -6.40 -21.36
N GLY A 171 16.68 -7.21 -22.26
CA GLY A 171 17.44 -7.90 -23.29
C GLY A 171 18.17 -6.92 -24.19
N GLU A 172 17.48 -5.89 -24.66
CA GLU A 172 18.06 -4.81 -25.48
C GLU A 172 19.22 -4.11 -24.77
N LYS A 173 19.05 -3.78 -23.48
CA LYS A 173 20.08 -3.12 -22.67
C LYS A 173 21.32 -4.00 -22.49
N LEU A 174 21.13 -5.27 -22.17
CA LEU A 174 22.23 -6.24 -22.04
C LEU A 174 22.96 -6.46 -23.38
N ALA A 175 22.26 -6.47 -24.50
CA ALA A 175 22.89 -6.54 -25.81
C ALA A 175 23.76 -5.30 -26.10
N GLN A 176 23.27 -4.09 -25.77
CA GLN A 176 24.04 -2.83 -25.90
C GLN A 176 25.29 -2.83 -25.02
N ALA A 177 25.20 -3.47 -23.84
CA ALA A 177 26.30 -3.71 -22.91
C ALA A 177 27.33 -4.76 -23.40
N GLY A 178 27.15 -5.30 -24.62
CA GLY A 178 28.07 -6.28 -25.22
C GLY A 178 27.87 -7.72 -24.74
N TRP A 179 26.73 -8.06 -24.12
CA TRP A 179 26.45 -9.41 -23.65
C TRP A 179 25.89 -10.32 -24.74
N ARG A 180 26.22 -11.61 -24.66
CA ARG A 180 25.67 -12.63 -25.55
C ARG A 180 24.30 -13.07 -25.04
N LEU A 181 23.24 -12.64 -25.73
CA LEU A 181 21.90 -13.15 -25.47
C LEU A 181 21.75 -14.59 -26.00
N ALA A 182 21.06 -15.44 -25.26
CA ALA A 182 20.78 -16.82 -25.65
C ALA A 182 19.40 -17.27 -25.19
N GLU A 183 18.67 -17.98 -26.07
CA GLU A 183 17.33 -18.53 -25.79
C GLU A 183 17.41 -20.01 -25.36
N ASP A 184 18.27 -20.82 -25.97
CA ASP A 184 18.33 -22.28 -25.72
C ASP A 184 19.26 -22.69 -24.58
N THR A 185 20.53 -22.27 -24.63
CA THR A 185 21.54 -22.59 -23.61
C THR A 185 22.07 -21.29 -23.00
N TRP A 186 21.73 -21.03 -21.74
CA TRP A 186 22.12 -19.81 -21.03
C TRP A 186 22.78 -20.09 -19.68
N ASP A 187 23.67 -19.18 -19.28
CA ASP A 187 24.38 -19.19 -18.00
C ASP A 187 23.60 -18.51 -16.88
N ALA A 188 22.85 -17.46 -17.20
CA ALA A 188 22.04 -16.71 -16.25
C ALA A 188 20.76 -16.17 -16.90
N THR A 189 19.73 -15.92 -16.08
CA THR A 189 18.51 -15.20 -16.49
C THR A 189 18.50 -13.82 -15.86
N ALA A 190 18.25 -12.77 -16.64
CA ALA A 190 18.06 -11.41 -16.13
C ALA A 190 16.58 -11.01 -16.21
N GLU A 191 16.05 -10.47 -15.12
CA GLU A 191 14.61 -10.24 -14.94
C GLU A 191 14.33 -8.85 -14.36
N GLU A 192 13.27 -8.20 -14.84
CA GLU A 192 12.68 -7.00 -14.23
C GLU A 192 11.51 -7.44 -13.36
N ILE A 193 11.54 -7.13 -12.06
CA ILE A 193 10.48 -7.51 -11.13
C ILE A 193 9.82 -6.24 -10.58
N ASP A 194 8.62 -5.93 -11.06
CA ASP A 194 7.81 -4.80 -10.59
C ASP A 194 7.55 -4.89 -9.08
N VAL A 195 7.77 -3.79 -8.35
CA VAL A 195 7.60 -3.76 -6.88
C VAL A 195 6.16 -4.08 -6.46
N GLY A 196 5.17 -3.76 -7.29
CA GLY A 196 3.76 -4.07 -7.04
C GLY A 196 3.47 -5.57 -6.99
N ALA A 197 4.30 -6.41 -7.63
CA ALA A 197 4.21 -7.87 -7.52
C ALA A 197 4.80 -8.42 -6.21
N LEU A 198 5.58 -7.62 -5.47
CA LEU A 198 6.25 -8.00 -4.23
C LEU A 198 5.46 -7.61 -2.97
N GLY A 199 4.88 -6.41 -2.95
CA GLY A 199 4.23 -5.84 -1.76
C GLY A 199 2.82 -6.38 -1.48
N SER A 200 2.09 -6.79 -2.52
CA SER A 200 0.80 -7.46 -2.40
C SER A 200 0.83 -8.65 -3.34
N ALA A 201 0.59 -9.87 -2.87
CA ALA A 201 0.43 -10.96 -3.82
C ALA A 201 -0.63 -10.52 -4.85
N PRO A 202 -0.43 -10.75 -6.16
CA PRO A 202 -1.42 -10.42 -7.20
C PRO A 202 -2.83 -11.03 -6.93
N ALA A 203 -2.95 -11.87 -5.89
CA ALA A 203 -4.13 -12.58 -5.41
C ALA A 203 -4.87 -11.90 -4.21
N SER A 204 -4.47 -10.71 -3.75
CA SER A 204 -4.82 -10.20 -2.40
C SER A 204 -6.02 -9.25 -2.33
N GLY A 205 -7.07 -9.45 -3.12
CA GLY A 205 -8.32 -8.71 -2.95
C GLY A 205 -9.26 -9.46 -1.99
N PHE A 206 -9.14 -9.28 -0.67
CA PHE A 206 -10.18 -9.74 0.27
C PHE A 206 -10.81 -8.53 0.97
N ASN A 207 -11.89 -8.01 0.39
CA ASN A 207 -12.79 -7.06 1.01
C ASN A 207 -12.10 -5.83 1.63
N GLY A 208 -11.20 -5.20 0.87
CA GLY A 208 -10.46 -4.02 1.34
C GLY A 208 -9.25 -4.33 2.24
N TRP A 209 -8.92 -5.60 2.49
CA TRP A 209 -7.66 -5.98 3.11
C TRP A 209 -6.50 -5.78 2.13
N LEU A 210 -5.44 -5.11 2.57
CA LEU A 210 -4.36 -4.62 1.70
C LEU A 210 -3.07 -5.45 1.79
N GLY A 211 -3.13 -6.63 2.42
CA GLY A 211 -1.98 -7.52 2.60
C GLY A 211 -1.34 -7.43 3.99
N PRO A 212 -0.18 -8.06 4.18
CA PRO A 212 0.51 -8.06 5.46
C PRO A 212 1.02 -6.66 5.84
N PRO A 213 1.05 -6.30 7.15
CA PRO A 213 1.47 -4.96 7.57
C PRO A 213 2.90 -4.56 7.18
N TRP A 214 3.80 -5.52 7.00
CA TRP A 214 5.20 -5.30 6.60
C TRP A 214 5.41 -5.36 5.07
N ALA A 215 4.33 -5.28 4.28
CA ALA A 215 4.37 -5.35 2.81
C ALA A 215 5.38 -4.40 2.16
N LYS A 216 5.66 -3.25 2.78
CA LYS A 216 6.59 -2.22 2.27
C LYS A 216 7.99 -2.26 2.90
N GLU A 217 8.29 -3.25 3.74
CA GLU A 217 9.62 -3.40 4.34
C GLU A 217 10.62 -3.96 3.31
N GLY A 218 11.83 -3.40 3.27
CA GLY A 218 12.88 -3.84 2.36
C GLY A 218 13.38 -5.25 2.65
N TRP A 219 13.47 -5.67 3.92
CA TRP A 219 13.79 -7.07 4.26
C TRP A 219 12.72 -8.04 3.75
N PHE A 220 11.45 -7.62 3.69
CA PHE A 220 10.36 -8.44 3.16
C PHE A 220 10.49 -8.58 1.65
N HIS A 221 10.74 -7.48 0.94
CA HIS A 221 11.06 -7.52 -0.49
C HIS A 221 12.29 -8.40 -0.77
N ALA A 222 13.36 -8.30 0.05
CA ALA A 222 14.53 -9.17 -0.07
C ALA A 222 14.17 -10.66 0.03
N TYR A 223 13.34 -11.04 1.00
CA TYR A 223 12.87 -12.42 1.14
C TYR A 223 12.10 -12.88 -0.10
N ARG A 224 11.14 -12.06 -0.57
CA ARG A 224 10.33 -12.35 -1.76
C ARG A 224 11.15 -12.47 -3.04
N LEU A 225 12.24 -11.71 -3.14
CA LEU A 225 13.13 -11.73 -4.31
C LEU A 225 14.09 -12.92 -4.31
N LEU A 226 14.61 -13.33 -3.15
CA LEU A 226 15.80 -14.19 -3.08
C LEU A 226 15.55 -15.57 -2.45
N ALA A 227 14.56 -15.72 -1.56
CA ALA A 227 14.43 -16.94 -0.74
C ALA A 227 14.18 -18.21 -1.57
N ASP A 228 13.36 -18.12 -2.62
CA ASP A 228 13.00 -19.26 -3.48
C ASP A 228 14.15 -19.76 -4.37
N HIS A 229 15.31 -19.10 -4.33
CA HIS A 229 16.48 -19.45 -5.13
C HIS A 229 17.66 -19.96 -4.31
N ILE A 230 17.48 -20.12 -2.99
CA ILE A 230 18.47 -20.76 -2.14
C ILE A 230 18.47 -22.26 -2.43
N ALA A 231 19.56 -22.76 -3.03
CA ALA A 231 19.72 -24.18 -3.32
C ALA A 231 20.03 -25.02 -2.08
N ASP A 232 20.77 -24.48 -1.11
CA ASP A 232 21.11 -25.18 0.14
C ASP A 232 19.90 -25.27 1.08
N ARG A 233 19.40 -26.49 1.28
CA ARG A 233 18.20 -26.73 2.12
C ARG A 233 18.39 -26.25 3.55
N ALA A 234 19.59 -26.40 4.13
CA ALA A 234 19.85 -25.98 5.50
C ALA A 234 19.84 -24.44 5.62
N ALA A 235 20.40 -23.72 4.66
CA ALA A 235 20.33 -22.27 4.56
C ALA A 235 18.89 -21.80 4.36
N LYS A 236 18.11 -22.46 3.48
CA LYS A 236 16.69 -22.13 3.29
C LYS A 236 15.90 -22.24 4.59
N LEU A 237 16.10 -23.31 5.35
CA LEU A 237 15.46 -23.49 6.66
C LEU A 237 15.83 -22.41 7.67
N ARG A 238 17.11 -21.97 7.70
CA ARG A 238 17.55 -20.86 8.57
C ARG A 238 16.92 -19.53 8.17
N VAL A 239 16.90 -19.23 6.86
CA VAL A 239 16.26 -18.04 6.29
C VAL A 239 14.77 -18.01 6.60
N ASP A 240 14.08 -19.14 6.42
CA ASP A 240 12.66 -19.26 6.74
C ASP A 240 12.38 -19.09 8.23
N ALA A 241 13.25 -19.61 9.11
CA ALA A 241 13.13 -19.39 10.55
C ALA A 241 13.30 -17.91 10.92
N LEU A 242 14.26 -17.20 10.33
CA LEU A 242 14.44 -15.75 10.53
C LEU A 242 13.22 -14.96 10.04
N TYR A 243 12.74 -15.26 8.84
CA TYR A 243 11.52 -14.68 8.28
C TYR A 243 10.33 -14.88 9.22
N GLN A 244 10.11 -16.12 9.70
CA GLN A 244 9.02 -16.44 10.63
C GLN A 244 9.13 -15.69 11.96
N ARG A 245 10.35 -15.47 12.47
CA ARG A 245 10.55 -14.65 13.68
C ARG A 245 10.17 -13.19 13.45
N LEU A 246 10.57 -12.60 12.32
CA LEU A 246 10.24 -11.21 11.98
C LEU A 246 8.74 -10.98 11.83
N VAL A 247 8.04 -11.81 11.06
CA VAL A 247 6.59 -11.68 10.85
C VAL A 247 5.77 -12.00 12.10
N ARG A 248 6.32 -12.72 13.07
CA ARG A 248 5.73 -12.94 14.41
C ARG A 248 6.15 -11.86 15.43
N GLY A 249 7.09 -10.98 15.08
CA GLY A 249 7.68 -10.04 16.01
C GLY A 249 8.39 -10.71 17.19
N ASP A 250 8.91 -11.93 17.01
CA ASP A 250 9.53 -12.73 18.07
C ASP A 250 10.95 -12.21 18.43
N HIS A 251 10.97 -11.00 19.01
CA HIS A 251 12.13 -10.22 19.42
C HIS A 251 11.83 -9.44 20.71
N ALA A 252 12.85 -9.25 21.56
CA ALA A 252 12.74 -8.59 22.86
C ALA A 252 12.94 -7.07 22.79
N SER A 253 13.68 -6.58 21.80
CA SER A 253 14.04 -5.17 21.67
C SER A 253 14.13 -4.72 20.21
N LEU A 254 14.24 -3.40 20.02
CA LEU A 254 14.48 -2.82 18.70
C LEU A 254 15.81 -3.31 18.12
N GLU A 255 16.88 -3.39 18.93
CA GLU A 255 18.19 -3.89 18.50
C GLU A 255 18.10 -5.33 17.99
N GLU A 256 17.39 -6.22 18.70
CA GLU A 256 17.19 -7.59 18.25
C GLU A 256 16.41 -7.64 16.93
N LYS A 257 15.36 -6.81 16.78
CA LYS A 257 14.62 -6.68 15.52
C LYS A 257 15.56 -6.33 14.36
N LEU A 258 16.31 -5.24 14.51
CA LEU A 258 17.19 -4.74 13.44
C LEU A 258 18.30 -5.74 13.11
N ASN A 259 18.82 -6.47 14.10
CA ASN A 259 19.77 -7.55 13.87
C ASN A 259 19.16 -8.74 13.12
N LEU A 260 17.89 -9.10 13.39
CA LEU A 260 17.19 -10.15 12.64
C LEU A 260 16.99 -9.75 11.17
N GLU A 261 16.60 -8.51 10.89
CA GLU A 261 16.44 -7.97 9.53
C GLU A 261 17.78 -8.01 8.79
N ARG A 262 18.84 -7.49 9.41
CA ARG A 262 20.21 -7.51 8.84
C ARG A 262 20.72 -8.91 8.59
N THR A 263 20.50 -9.83 9.53
CA THR A 263 20.93 -11.23 9.40
C THR A 263 20.15 -11.93 8.29
N LEU A 264 18.84 -11.70 8.18
CA LEU A 264 18.01 -12.25 7.11
C LEU A 264 18.56 -11.81 5.75
N VAL A 265 18.74 -10.50 5.53
CA VAL A 265 19.22 -9.97 4.24
C VAL A 265 20.63 -10.50 3.93
N SER A 266 21.52 -10.53 4.92
CA SER A 266 22.87 -11.09 4.76
C SER A 266 22.84 -12.56 4.30
N GLN A 267 22.01 -13.40 4.94
CA GLN A 267 21.86 -14.81 4.57
C GLN A 267 21.21 -15.01 3.20
N LEU A 268 20.31 -14.12 2.79
CA LEU A 268 19.69 -14.15 1.46
C LEU A 268 20.70 -13.80 0.36
N THR A 269 21.65 -12.90 0.62
CA THR A 269 22.61 -12.41 -0.40
C THR A 269 23.90 -13.23 -0.50
N GLN A 270 24.25 -14.01 0.53
CA GLN A 270 25.59 -14.63 0.63
C GLN A 270 25.89 -15.73 -0.40
N GLY A 271 24.86 -16.32 -1.01
CA GLY A 271 24.98 -17.48 -1.89
C GLY A 271 25.11 -17.15 -3.38
N CYS A 272 24.79 -15.93 -3.79
CA CYS A 272 24.88 -15.47 -5.18
C CYS A 272 24.11 -16.32 -6.21
N GLU A 273 23.13 -17.14 -5.82
CA GLU A 273 22.25 -17.87 -6.74
C GLU A 273 21.40 -16.89 -7.56
N ARG A 274 20.90 -15.86 -6.90
CA ARG A 274 20.35 -14.66 -7.51
C ARG A 274 21.00 -13.43 -6.89
N VAL A 275 21.36 -12.46 -7.71
CA VAL A 275 21.92 -11.18 -7.27
C VAL A 275 21.03 -10.03 -7.72
N VAL A 276 20.89 -9.02 -6.86
CA VAL A 276 20.28 -7.74 -7.22
C VAL A 276 21.34 -6.90 -7.92
N VAL A 277 21.01 -6.33 -9.07
CA VAL A 277 21.88 -5.38 -9.79
C VAL A 277 21.55 -3.95 -9.38
N GLY A 278 20.26 -3.65 -9.27
CA GLY A 278 19.77 -2.30 -9.01
C GLY A 278 18.26 -2.24 -9.06
N TYR A 279 17.74 -1.03 -9.21
CA TYR A 279 16.31 -0.78 -9.32
C TYR A 279 15.99 0.33 -10.33
N THR A 280 14.78 0.31 -10.89
CA THR A 280 14.23 1.38 -11.72
C THR A 280 13.34 2.31 -10.90
N VAL A 281 13.09 3.50 -11.42
CA VAL A 281 12.17 4.48 -10.84
C VAL A 281 11.00 4.64 -11.79
N LYS A 282 9.78 4.56 -11.26
CA LYS A 282 8.57 4.86 -12.01
C LYS A 282 8.30 6.36 -11.93
N ARG A 283 8.11 7.01 -13.08
CA ARG A 283 7.74 8.42 -13.21
C ARG A 283 6.32 8.51 -13.74
N GLU A 284 5.44 9.13 -12.96
CA GLU A 284 4.04 9.36 -13.34
C GLU A 284 3.79 10.85 -13.45
N TYR A 285 3.16 11.27 -14.55
CA TYR A 285 3.11 12.67 -14.96
C TYR A 285 1.71 13.25 -14.77
N PHE A 286 1.66 14.55 -14.48
CA PHE A 286 0.43 15.29 -14.31
C PHE A 286 0.53 16.71 -14.87
N ASN A 287 -0.60 17.24 -15.32
CA ASN A 287 -0.71 18.62 -15.75
C ASN A 287 -0.69 19.54 -14.52
N ALA A 288 0.38 20.33 -14.37
CA ALA A 288 0.57 21.32 -13.32
C ALA A 288 0.30 22.76 -13.79
N GLU A 289 -0.32 22.95 -14.96
CA GLU A 289 -0.76 24.27 -15.46
C GLU A 289 -1.59 25.02 -14.42
N PHE A 290 -1.57 26.36 -14.46
CA PHE A 290 -2.19 27.20 -13.42
C PHE A 290 -3.72 27.09 -13.37
N SER A 291 -4.39 27.01 -14.51
CA SER A 291 -5.85 26.95 -14.61
C SER A 291 -6.32 25.50 -14.78
N ALA A 292 -6.00 24.88 -15.91
CA ALA A 292 -6.51 23.56 -16.30
C ALA A 292 -5.76 22.37 -15.66
N GLY A 293 -4.82 22.64 -14.75
CA GLY A 293 -4.01 21.62 -14.10
C GLY A 293 -4.62 21.09 -12.80
N VAL A 294 -3.89 20.17 -12.18
CA VAL A 294 -4.16 19.64 -10.85
C VAL A 294 -3.11 20.10 -9.84
N GLU A 295 -3.50 20.11 -8.57
CA GLU A 295 -2.61 20.32 -7.44
C GLU A 295 -2.99 19.40 -6.27
N ASN A 296 -2.34 19.61 -5.13
CA ASN A 296 -2.53 18.79 -3.92
C ASN A 296 -2.19 17.30 -4.17
N ILE A 297 -1.03 17.08 -4.79
CA ILE A 297 -0.62 15.76 -5.27
C ILE A 297 0.10 14.99 -4.16
N ALA A 298 -0.55 13.95 -3.63
CA ALA A 298 0.09 12.89 -2.85
C ALA A 298 0.27 11.61 -3.68
N HIS A 299 1.35 10.88 -3.43
CA HIS A 299 1.65 9.61 -4.11
C HIS A 299 2.34 8.65 -3.14
N ASP A 300 2.21 7.35 -3.37
CA ASP A 300 2.91 6.34 -2.59
C ASP A 300 4.29 6.05 -3.17
N SER A 301 5.27 5.79 -2.29
CA SER A 301 6.67 5.57 -2.66
C SER A 301 6.93 4.30 -3.44
N HIS A 302 6.00 3.33 -3.48
CA HIS A 302 6.11 2.09 -4.24
C HIS A 302 5.05 1.99 -5.34
N THR A 303 3.81 2.35 -5.02
CA THR A 303 2.66 2.23 -5.93
C THR A 303 2.37 3.49 -6.74
N GLY A 304 2.94 4.64 -6.36
CA GLY A 304 2.80 5.90 -7.11
C GLY A 304 1.38 6.47 -7.02
N PHE A 305 0.80 6.88 -8.15
CA PHE A 305 -0.59 7.31 -8.23
C PHE A 305 -1.60 6.17 -8.12
N ASN A 306 -1.17 4.92 -8.29
CA ASN A 306 -2.02 3.74 -8.06
C ASN A 306 -2.13 3.41 -6.56
N ALA A 307 -2.50 4.42 -5.77
CA ALA A 307 -2.55 4.40 -4.33
C ALA A 307 -3.82 5.12 -3.83
N PRO A 308 -4.38 4.71 -2.67
CA PRO A 308 -5.59 5.33 -2.16
C PRO A 308 -5.43 6.82 -1.83
N ILE A 309 -4.21 7.28 -1.55
CA ILE A 309 -3.93 8.67 -1.16
C ILE A 309 -4.11 9.67 -2.31
N PHE A 310 -3.83 9.25 -3.55
CA PHE A 310 -3.82 10.16 -4.71
C PHE A 310 -5.22 10.73 -4.98
N LEU A 311 -6.24 9.86 -5.14
CA LEU A 311 -7.61 10.28 -5.44
C LEU A 311 -8.33 10.98 -4.27
N ARG A 312 -7.75 10.89 -3.07
CA ARG A 312 -8.24 11.56 -1.85
C ARG A 312 -7.65 12.96 -1.67
N THR A 313 -6.59 13.28 -2.40
CA THR A 313 -5.86 14.56 -2.27
C THR A 313 -5.94 15.40 -3.54
N VAL A 314 -5.84 14.80 -4.73
CA VAL A 314 -5.82 15.52 -6.00
C VAL A 314 -7.03 16.44 -6.16
N LYS A 315 -6.76 17.70 -6.52
CA LYS A 315 -7.80 18.71 -6.79
C LYS A 315 -7.52 19.47 -8.06
N LEU A 316 -8.58 19.83 -8.79
CA LEU A 316 -8.49 20.67 -9.98
C LEU A 316 -8.28 22.13 -9.56
N LYS A 317 -7.40 22.86 -10.24
CA LYS A 317 -7.15 24.26 -9.88
C LYS A 317 -8.30 25.20 -10.25
N ASP A 318 -8.94 24.98 -11.40
CA ASP A 318 -10.11 25.75 -11.84
C ASP A 318 -11.37 25.45 -11.00
N PHE A 319 -11.46 24.25 -10.40
CA PHE A 319 -12.60 23.82 -9.59
C PHE A 319 -12.10 23.14 -8.31
N PRO A 320 -11.64 23.91 -7.31
CA PRO A 320 -10.97 23.32 -6.15
C PRO A 320 -11.86 22.41 -5.31
N TRP A 321 -13.19 22.52 -5.40
CA TRP A 321 -14.16 21.76 -4.59
C TRP A 321 -15.11 20.86 -5.41
N ASN A 322 -14.91 20.78 -6.74
CA ASN A 322 -15.79 20.11 -7.70
C ASN A 322 -15.00 19.77 -9.00
N GLY A 323 -15.64 19.29 -10.07
CA GLY A 323 -15.04 19.19 -11.40
C GLY A 323 -14.80 17.75 -11.88
N TRP A 324 -14.25 17.66 -13.09
CA TRP A 324 -14.10 16.42 -13.86
C TRP A 324 -12.63 16.06 -14.01
N LEU A 325 -12.14 15.22 -13.11
CA LEU A 325 -10.78 14.70 -13.19
C LEU A 325 -10.69 13.69 -14.36
N ARG A 326 -9.62 13.78 -15.15
CA ARG A 326 -9.37 12.92 -16.33
C ARG A 326 -8.02 12.24 -16.17
N LEU A 327 -8.06 10.92 -16.07
CA LEU A 327 -6.91 10.07 -15.78
C LEU A 327 -6.68 9.10 -16.92
N GLY A 328 -5.44 8.97 -17.35
CA GLY A 328 -5.03 7.99 -18.36
C GLY A 328 -4.32 6.82 -17.69
N ILE A 329 -4.53 5.62 -18.21
CA ILE A 329 -3.85 4.38 -17.81
C ILE A 329 -3.29 3.67 -19.05
N PRO A 330 -2.19 2.91 -18.94
CA PRO A 330 -1.53 2.30 -20.10
C PRO A 330 -2.30 1.14 -20.72
N ALA A 331 -3.21 0.50 -19.97
CA ALA A 331 -3.88 -0.71 -20.39
C ALA A 331 -5.32 -0.79 -19.89
N LYS A 332 -6.15 -1.51 -20.65
CA LYS A 332 -7.55 -1.80 -20.27
C LYS A 332 -7.60 -2.68 -19.02
N PRO A 333 -8.55 -2.47 -18.10
CA PRO A 333 -8.80 -3.39 -16.99
C PRO A 333 -9.20 -4.77 -17.52
N TRP A 334 -8.48 -5.82 -17.14
CA TRP A 334 -8.74 -7.20 -17.57
C TRP A 334 -9.23 -8.08 -16.42
N ALA A 335 -8.92 -7.73 -15.17
CA ALA A 335 -9.32 -8.45 -13.98
C ALA A 335 -10.83 -8.30 -13.73
N ALA A 336 -11.44 -9.31 -13.12
CA ALA A 336 -12.84 -9.23 -12.73
C ALA A 336 -13.05 -8.18 -11.63
N TRP A 337 -14.18 -7.48 -11.69
CA TRP A 337 -14.54 -6.45 -10.71
C TRP A 337 -15.29 -7.09 -9.55
N ASN A 338 -14.54 -7.78 -8.72
CA ASN A 338 -15.03 -8.42 -7.51
C ASN A 338 -14.10 -8.12 -6.32
N PRO A 339 -14.66 -7.88 -5.12
CA PRO A 339 -13.88 -7.60 -3.92
C PRO A 339 -13.30 -8.86 -3.24
N MET A 340 -13.47 -10.05 -3.82
CA MET A 340 -13.04 -11.34 -3.26
C MET A 340 -12.30 -12.16 -4.33
N GLY A 341 -11.03 -11.83 -4.57
CA GLY A 341 -10.18 -12.46 -5.58
C GLY A 341 -10.13 -11.74 -6.94
N GLY A 342 -10.70 -10.53 -7.05
CA GLY A 342 -10.69 -9.65 -8.23
C GLY A 342 -9.87 -8.38 -8.03
N PHE A 343 -10.01 -7.41 -8.94
CA PHE A 343 -9.24 -6.15 -8.98
C PHE A 343 -7.72 -6.37 -8.95
N THR A 344 -7.24 -7.45 -9.56
CA THR A 344 -5.85 -7.90 -9.47
C THR A 344 -4.91 -7.23 -10.47
N ASP A 345 -5.45 -6.52 -11.46
CA ASP A 345 -4.67 -5.69 -12.37
C ASP A 345 -4.52 -4.25 -11.85
N ALA A 346 -3.58 -3.49 -12.42
CA ALA A 346 -3.28 -2.12 -11.96
C ALA A 346 -4.48 -1.16 -12.06
N ALA A 347 -5.26 -1.24 -13.14
CA ALA A 347 -6.43 -0.38 -13.33
C ALA A 347 -7.58 -0.77 -12.39
N GLY A 348 -7.77 -2.06 -12.16
CA GLY A 348 -8.69 -2.63 -11.18
C GLY A 348 -8.35 -2.18 -9.76
N ARG A 349 -7.07 -2.18 -9.38
CA ARG A 349 -6.63 -1.65 -8.07
C ARG A 349 -6.95 -0.17 -7.91
N LEU A 350 -6.66 0.65 -8.91
CA LEU A 350 -6.99 2.08 -8.89
C LEU A 350 -8.50 2.29 -8.72
N LEU A 351 -9.31 1.55 -9.50
CA LEU A 351 -10.76 1.56 -9.38
C LEU A 351 -11.20 1.16 -7.97
N TRP A 352 -10.66 0.07 -7.43
CA TRP A 352 -11.00 -0.41 -6.08
C TRP A 352 -10.62 0.60 -4.99
N PHE A 353 -9.47 1.26 -5.08
CA PHE A 353 -9.09 2.34 -4.16
C PHE A 353 -9.97 3.59 -4.26
N SER A 354 -10.67 3.74 -5.39
CA SER A 354 -11.64 4.83 -5.60
C SER A 354 -12.99 4.51 -4.96
N VAL A 355 -13.48 3.28 -5.18
CA VAL A 355 -14.85 2.91 -4.78
C VAL A 355 -14.92 2.20 -3.43
N GLY A 356 -13.87 1.54 -2.98
CA GLY A 356 -13.79 0.91 -1.67
C GLY A 356 -13.09 1.81 -0.65
N ASP A 357 -13.55 1.76 0.60
CA ASP A 357 -12.86 2.39 1.73
C ASP A 357 -12.38 1.33 2.70
N PRO A 358 -11.07 1.08 2.83
CA PRO A 358 -10.52 0.09 3.76
C PRO A 358 -10.38 0.66 5.18
N ALA A 359 -10.06 -0.19 6.15
CA ALA A 359 -9.92 0.23 7.55
C ALA A 359 -8.69 1.14 7.77
N PHE A 360 -7.60 0.81 7.08
CA PHE A 360 -6.33 1.54 7.06
C PHE A 360 -5.89 1.79 5.62
N LEU A 361 -5.08 2.85 5.43
CA LEU A 361 -4.30 3.07 4.21
C LEU A 361 -2.83 2.77 4.48
N PRO A 362 -2.05 2.24 3.51
CA PRO A 362 -0.60 2.21 3.64
C PRO A 362 -0.06 3.65 3.73
N SER A 363 0.89 3.90 4.62
CA SER A 363 1.55 5.20 4.71
C SER A 363 2.35 5.46 3.42
N PRO A 364 2.15 6.61 2.73
CA PRO A 364 2.74 6.86 1.42
C PRO A 364 4.27 6.75 1.39
N HIS A 365 4.96 7.14 2.45
CA HIS A 365 6.42 7.26 2.47
C HIS A 365 7.09 6.53 3.65
N THR A 366 6.38 5.61 4.29
CA THR A 366 6.93 4.67 5.30
C THR A 366 6.39 3.25 5.10
N SER A 367 6.80 2.31 5.96
CA SER A 367 6.19 0.98 6.10
C SER A 367 5.02 0.95 7.11
N GLY A 368 4.58 2.13 7.60
CA GLY A 368 3.49 2.27 8.55
C GLY A 368 2.09 2.27 7.92
N TRP A 369 1.07 2.41 8.78
CA TRP A 369 -0.35 2.36 8.40
C TRP A 369 -1.12 3.54 8.96
N ILE A 370 -1.94 4.16 8.12
CA ILE A 370 -2.76 5.33 8.45
C ILE A 370 -4.17 4.85 8.78
N PRO A 371 -4.69 5.10 10.00
CA PRO A 371 -6.09 4.85 10.32
C PRO A 371 -7.00 5.63 9.37
N ASN A 372 -7.91 4.92 8.69
CA ASN A 372 -8.85 5.51 7.71
C ASN A 372 -10.25 5.56 8.31
N ARG A 373 -10.87 4.39 8.47
CA ARG A 373 -12.26 4.25 8.93
C ARG A 373 -12.38 3.63 10.31
N ILE A 374 -11.26 3.40 10.97
CA ILE A 374 -11.18 2.90 12.33
C ILE A 374 -10.16 3.70 13.11
N SER A 375 -10.35 3.80 14.42
CA SER A 375 -9.36 4.34 15.35
C SER A 375 -8.96 3.24 16.33
N PRO A 376 -7.71 2.73 16.27
CA PRO A 376 -7.23 1.73 17.21
C PRO A 376 -6.69 2.38 18.49
N THR A 377 -6.99 1.77 19.63
CA THR A 377 -6.29 1.99 20.90
C THR A 377 -5.71 0.65 21.33
N ILE A 378 -4.39 0.60 21.49
CA ILE A 378 -3.69 -0.63 21.84
C ILE A 378 -3.43 -0.59 23.35
N ALA A 379 -4.05 -1.52 24.06
CA ALA A 379 -3.70 -1.80 25.44
C ALA A 379 -2.74 -3.00 25.42
N VAL A 380 -1.44 -2.74 25.55
CA VAL A 380 -0.45 -3.80 25.79
C VAL A 380 -0.57 -4.20 27.27
N GLU A 381 -1.53 -5.06 27.58
CA GLU A 381 -1.71 -5.64 28.92
C GLU A 381 -1.05 -7.03 29.07
N GLY A 382 0.04 -7.28 28.33
CA GLY A 382 0.75 -8.57 28.37
C GLY A 382 2.26 -8.39 28.36
N SER A 383 2.96 -9.19 29.18
CA SER A 383 4.40 -9.40 29.06
C SER A 383 4.67 -10.69 28.27
N ARG A 384 5.91 -10.93 27.83
CA ARG A 384 6.35 -12.23 27.25
C ARG A 384 6.09 -13.43 28.16
N LEU A 385 5.75 -13.17 29.43
CA LEU A 385 5.55 -14.13 30.50
C LEU A 385 4.09 -14.19 31.02
N GLY A 386 3.14 -13.43 30.46
CA GLY A 386 1.73 -13.44 30.88
C GLY A 386 0.79 -12.83 29.83
N GLY A 387 -0.21 -13.60 29.39
CA GLY A 387 -1.13 -13.24 28.31
C GLY A 387 -2.40 -12.49 28.76
N VAL A 388 -2.99 -11.74 27.84
CA VAL A 388 -4.26 -11.02 28.04
C VAL A 388 -5.40 -12.04 28.07
N GLY A 389 -6.19 -12.06 29.15
CA GLY A 389 -7.36 -12.94 29.25
C GLY A 389 -8.40 -12.61 28.17
N ILE A 390 -8.87 -13.64 27.45
CA ILE A 390 -9.92 -13.49 26.45
C ILE A 390 -11.28 -13.79 27.13
N PRO A 391 -12.28 -12.90 27.00
CA PRO A 391 -13.63 -13.18 27.48
C PRO A 391 -14.19 -14.48 26.88
N PRO A 392 -14.82 -15.37 27.67
CA PRO A 392 -15.32 -16.66 27.16
C PRO A 392 -16.34 -16.52 26.02
N ASP A 393 -17.02 -15.39 25.96
CA ASP A 393 -18.03 -15.06 24.96
C ASP A 393 -17.52 -14.16 23.83
N ALA A 394 -16.21 -13.84 23.80
CA ALA A 394 -15.56 -13.32 22.61
C ALA A 394 -15.71 -14.34 21.47
N LEU A 395 -15.93 -13.86 20.25
CA LEU A 395 -16.30 -14.65 19.09
C LEU A 395 -15.07 -15.00 18.26
N LEU A 396 -14.98 -16.26 17.83
CA LEU A 396 -14.03 -16.71 16.84
C LEU A 396 -14.77 -17.50 15.76
N ALA A 397 -14.40 -17.28 14.51
CA ALA A 397 -15.00 -17.97 13.37
C ALA A 397 -14.44 -19.40 13.26
N GLU A 398 -15.30 -20.40 13.43
CA GLU A 398 -14.96 -21.81 13.33
C GLU A 398 -14.41 -22.13 11.92
N PRO A 399 -13.22 -22.77 11.81
CA PRO A 399 -12.67 -23.17 10.52
C PRO A 399 -13.66 -24.01 9.70
N ALA A 400 -13.66 -23.83 8.38
CA ALA A 400 -14.46 -24.60 7.41
C ALA A 400 -15.99 -24.38 7.45
N THR A 401 -16.55 -23.82 8.52
CA THR A 401 -17.99 -23.48 8.62
C THR A 401 -18.21 -21.97 8.66
N GLY A 402 -17.24 -21.23 9.20
CA GLY A 402 -17.33 -19.80 9.46
C GLY A 402 -18.29 -19.41 10.58
N ARG A 403 -18.81 -20.37 11.37
CA ARG A 403 -19.77 -20.06 12.45
C ARG A 403 -19.07 -19.27 13.55
N LEU A 404 -19.70 -18.18 14.02
CA LEU A 404 -19.16 -17.38 15.11
C LEU A 404 -19.51 -18.03 16.46
N ARG A 405 -18.51 -18.54 17.18
CA ARG A 405 -18.67 -19.20 18.48
C ARG A 405 -17.86 -18.51 19.57
N GLY A 406 -18.33 -18.62 20.81
CA GLY A 406 -17.56 -18.19 21.97
C GLY A 406 -16.24 -18.94 22.07
N VAL A 407 -15.16 -18.23 22.39
CA VAL A 407 -13.80 -18.77 22.54
C VAL A 407 -13.69 -19.74 23.73
N GLY A 408 -14.54 -19.57 24.74
CA GLY A 408 -14.56 -20.40 25.96
C GLY A 408 -13.59 -19.90 27.05
N ALA A 409 -13.74 -20.46 28.25
CA ALA A 409 -13.00 -20.01 29.43
C ALA A 409 -11.51 -20.39 29.41
N GLY A 410 -10.68 -19.61 30.12
CA GLY A 410 -9.26 -19.90 30.34
C GLY A 410 -8.36 -19.65 29.13
N ARG A 411 -8.84 -18.98 28.09
CA ARG A 411 -8.06 -18.63 26.90
C ARG A 411 -7.37 -17.27 27.08
N THR A 412 -6.18 -17.13 26.49
CA THR A 412 -5.35 -15.93 26.57
C THR A 412 -4.84 -15.53 25.19
N ALA A 413 -4.51 -14.26 25.00
CA ALA A 413 -3.93 -13.68 23.79
C ALA A 413 -2.62 -12.96 24.12
N THR A 414 -1.80 -12.66 23.11
CA THR A 414 -0.59 -11.85 23.29
C THR A 414 -0.88 -10.35 23.21
N ALA A 415 -1.91 -9.95 22.48
CA ALA A 415 -2.31 -8.54 22.36
C ALA A 415 -3.84 -8.37 22.36
N LYS A 416 -4.28 -7.19 22.80
CA LYS A 416 -5.66 -6.71 22.71
C LYS A 416 -5.67 -5.33 22.05
N VAL A 417 -6.44 -5.19 20.99
CA VAL A 417 -6.63 -3.91 20.30
C VAL A 417 -8.10 -3.54 20.34
N THR A 418 -8.41 -2.36 20.86
CA THR A 418 -9.77 -1.82 20.89
C THR A 418 -9.95 -0.90 19.70
N TYR A 419 -10.86 -1.23 18.79
CA TYR A 419 -11.17 -0.42 17.62
C TYR A 419 -12.49 0.33 17.81
N ARG A 420 -12.47 1.62 17.47
CA ARG A 420 -13.67 2.41 17.23
C ARG A 420 -13.88 2.49 15.72
N ALA A 421 -14.99 1.95 15.21
CA ALA A 421 -15.27 1.93 13.78
C ALA A 421 -16.16 3.11 13.38
N LEU A 422 -15.68 3.94 12.43
CA LEU A 422 -16.40 5.10 11.91
C LEU A 422 -17.28 4.68 10.75
N THR A 423 -18.51 4.27 11.05
CA THR A 423 -19.46 3.74 10.06
C THR A 423 -20.11 4.86 9.23
N SER A 424 -20.63 4.49 8.06
CA SER A 424 -21.41 5.36 7.17
C SER A 424 -22.49 4.54 6.44
N ALA A 425 -23.25 5.16 5.54
CA ALA A 425 -24.06 4.41 4.60
C ALA A 425 -23.16 3.71 3.55
N PHE A 426 -23.59 2.54 3.10
CA PHE A 426 -23.17 1.96 1.83
C PHE A 426 -23.85 2.69 0.67
N GLN A 427 -23.33 2.49 -0.54
CA GLN A 427 -23.84 3.13 -1.77
C GLN A 427 -25.26 2.72 -2.17
N ASP A 428 -25.80 1.64 -1.59
CA ASP A 428 -27.21 1.24 -1.72
C ASP A 428 -28.13 1.89 -0.68
N GLY A 429 -27.60 2.78 0.16
CA GLY A 429 -28.32 3.46 1.23
C GLY A 429 -28.41 2.67 2.55
N THR A 430 -27.90 1.44 2.59
CA THR A 430 -27.90 0.63 3.81
C THR A 430 -26.90 1.20 4.82
N PRO A 431 -27.30 1.47 6.09
CA PRO A 431 -26.35 1.85 7.13
C PRO A 431 -25.48 0.66 7.51
N MET A 432 -24.16 0.89 7.61
CA MET A 432 -23.22 -0.09 8.14
C MET A 432 -23.55 -0.47 9.59
N ALA A 433 -23.52 -1.77 9.90
CA ALA A 433 -23.79 -2.33 11.23
C ALA A 433 -22.68 -3.27 11.70
N VAL A 434 -22.74 -3.71 12.97
CA VAL A 434 -21.79 -4.68 13.56
C VAL A 434 -21.70 -5.95 12.73
N ALA A 435 -22.82 -6.42 12.16
CA ALA A 435 -22.85 -7.60 11.29
C ALA A 435 -21.89 -7.47 10.09
N ASP A 436 -21.82 -6.28 9.48
CA ASP A 436 -20.91 -6.00 8.35
C ASP A 436 -19.44 -6.09 8.78
N LEU A 437 -19.11 -5.69 10.01
CA LEU A 437 -17.75 -5.72 10.55
C LEU A 437 -17.27 -7.12 10.96
N LEU A 438 -18.20 -8.03 11.28
CA LEU A 438 -17.89 -9.39 11.74
C LEU A 438 -17.94 -10.43 10.61
N TYR A 439 -18.77 -10.23 9.58
CA TYR A 439 -18.96 -11.22 8.52
C TYR A 439 -17.68 -11.59 7.73
N PRO A 440 -16.72 -10.68 7.46
CA PRO A 440 -15.51 -11.02 6.74
C PRO A 440 -14.68 -12.13 7.42
N TYR A 441 -14.65 -12.17 8.75
CA TYR A 441 -13.97 -13.24 9.50
C TYR A 441 -14.65 -14.61 9.29
N SER A 442 -15.97 -14.62 9.19
CA SER A 442 -16.74 -15.83 8.89
C SER A 442 -16.39 -16.38 7.50
N VAL A 443 -16.35 -15.51 6.50
CA VAL A 443 -16.04 -15.87 5.10
C VAL A 443 -14.60 -16.35 4.99
N ALA A 444 -13.65 -15.63 5.60
CA ALA A 444 -12.26 -16.03 5.66
C ALA A 444 -12.09 -17.45 6.22
N SER A 445 -12.69 -17.76 7.38
CA SER A 445 -12.59 -19.10 7.98
C SER A 445 -13.29 -20.19 7.17
N ARG A 446 -14.43 -19.88 6.53
CA ARG A 446 -15.20 -20.85 5.74
C ARG A 446 -14.44 -21.30 4.49
N TRP A 447 -13.97 -20.34 3.70
CA TRP A 447 -13.37 -20.59 2.37
C TRP A 447 -11.89 -20.94 2.38
N SER A 448 -11.30 -21.18 3.56
CA SER A 448 -9.86 -21.42 3.71
C SER A 448 -9.49 -22.85 4.11
N VAL A 449 -10.47 -23.76 4.25
CA VAL A 449 -10.21 -25.15 4.65
C VAL A 449 -10.60 -26.10 3.53
N GLN A 450 -9.60 -26.77 2.95
CA GLN A 450 -9.83 -27.81 1.95
C GLN A 450 -10.44 -29.05 2.63
N LYS A 451 -11.67 -29.44 2.22
CA LYS A 451 -12.32 -30.66 2.72
C LYS A 451 -12.06 -31.82 1.72
N PRO A 452 -12.04 -33.09 2.19
CA PRO A 452 -11.75 -34.26 1.33
C PRO A 452 -12.76 -34.52 0.20
N SER A 453 -13.99 -34.01 0.31
CA SER A 453 -15.00 -34.10 -0.76
C SER A 453 -14.78 -33.01 -1.80
N GLU A 454 -14.71 -33.37 -3.09
CA GLU A 454 -14.67 -32.41 -4.20
C GLU A 454 -15.85 -31.42 -4.12
N GLY A 455 -15.57 -30.11 -4.18
CA GLY A 455 -16.59 -29.05 -4.22
C GLY A 455 -16.94 -28.37 -2.89
N ALA A 456 -16.19 -28.64 -1.81
CA ALA A 456 -16.34 -27.90 -0.56
C ALA A 456 -15.94 -26.42 -0.69
N GLU A 457 -16.66 -25.54 0.03
CA GLU A 457 -16.40 -24.10 0.21
C GLU A 457 -14.91 -23.80 0.49
N TYR A 458 -14.08 -23.74 -0.55
CA TYR A 458 -12.64 -23.52 -0.49
C TYR A 458 -12.20 -22.75 -1.73
N ASP A 459 -11.45 -21.68 -1.53
CA ASP A 459 -10.76 -20.95 -2.61
C ASP A 459 -9.30 -20.71 -2.18
N PRO A 460 -8.30 -21.18 -2.94
CA PRO A 460 -6.89 -21.01 -2.60
C PRO A 460 -6.45 -19.56 -2.40
N SER A 461 -7.00 -18.63 -3.19
CA SER A 461 -6.68 -17.20 -3.10
C SER A 461 -7.21 -16.60 -1.80
N ILE A 462 -8.42 -16.97 -1.39
CA ILE A 462 -9.00 -16.57 -0.10
C ILE A 462 -8.19 -17.19 1.05
N ALA A 463 -7.81 -18.46 0.93
CA ALA A 463 -7.02 -19.18 1.92
C ALA A 463 -5.66 -18.51 2.17
N THR A 464 -4.95 -18.17 1.09
CA THR A 464 -3.63 -17.53 1.14
C THR A 464 -3.72 -16.07 1.56
N SER A 465 -4.66 -15.29 1.02
CA SER A 465 -4.80 -13.88 1.40
C SER A 465 -5.17 -13.77 2.88
N THR A 466 -6.16 -14.50 3.37
CA THR A 466 -6.61 -14.36 4.76
C THR A 466 -5.76 -15.13 5.78
N ALA A 467 -4.69 -15.82 5.36
CA ALA A 467 -3.88 -16.70 6.23
C ALA A 467 -3.40 -15.99 7.49
N TRP A 468 -2.76 -14.82 7.35
CA TRP A 468 -2.25 -14.06 8.49
C TRP A 468 -3.36 -13.63 9.44
N LEU A 469 -4.46 -13.08 8.91
CA LEU A 469 -5.60 -12.70 9.73
C LEU A 469 -6.12 -13.90 10.55
N ARG A 470 -6.27 -15.06 9.92
CA ARG A 470 -6.81 -16.27 10.58
C ARG A 470 -5.85 -16.90 11.58
N GLU A 471 -4.55 -16.91 11.28
CA GLU A 471 -3.53 -17.46 12.18
C GLU A 471 -3.36 -16.62 13.44
N ARG A 472 -3.54 -15.30 13.35
CA ARG A 472 -3.35 -14.38 14.48
C ARG A 472 -4.61 -14.14 15.29
N LEU A 473 -5.79 -14.23 14.69
CA LEU A 473 -7.03 -13.90 15.38
C LEU A 473 -7.34 -14.92 16.51
N ALA A 474 -7.39 -14.42 17.73
CA ALA A 474 -7.74 -15.20 18.92
C ALA A 474 -9.21 -15.01 19.35
N GLY A 475 -9.80 -13.85 19.04
CA GLY A 475 -11.21 -13.57 19.34
C GLY A 475 -11.63 -12.14 19.05
N LEU A 476 -12.95 -11.92 18.96
CA LEU A 476 -13.60 -10.65 18.66
C LEU A 476 -14.69 -10.38 19.70
N LYS A 477 -14.63 -9.26 20.41
CA LYS A 477 -15.67 -8.89 21.38
C LYS A 477 -16.29 -7.54 21.01
N VAL A 478 -17.57 -7.57 20.65
CA VAL A 478 -18.35 -6.34 20.52
C VAL A 478 -18.62 -5.82 21.93
N LEU A 479 -18.06 -4.67 22.27
CA LEU A 479 -18.24 -4.06 23.58
C LEU A 479 -19.55 -3.28 23.66
N ARG A 480 -19.77 -2.41 22.66
CA ARG A 480 -20.91 -1.50 22.60
C ARG A 480 -20.98 -0.82 21.23
N VAL A 481 -22.09 -0.14 20.98
CA VAL A 481 -22.29 0.74 19.84
C VAL A 481 -22.63 2.13 20.38
N GLU A 482 -21.76 3.10 20.11
CA GLU A 482 -21.93 4.48 20.55
C GLU A 482 -22.63 5.31 19.46
N GLN A 483 -23.21 6.44 19.86
CA GLN A 483 -23.75 7.46 18.96
C GLN A 483 -23.00 8.77 19.22
N GLU A 484 -22.28 9.26 18.22
CA GLU A 484 -21.53 10.50 18.30
C GLU A 484 -22.22 11.58 17.45
N ALA A 485 -22.41 12.77 18.00
CA ALA A 485 -22.85 13.92 17.23
C ALA A 485 -21.63 14.78 16.86
N LYS A 486 -21.46 15.06 15.56
CA LYS A 486 -20.53 16.06 15.06
C LYS A 486 -21.32 17.29 14.61
N HIS A 487 -20.84 18.46 15.03
CA HIS A 487 -21.45 19.74 14.71
C HIS A 487 -20.59 20.47 13.67
N PHE A 488 -21.20 20.85 12.55
CA PHE A 488 -20.59 21.59 11.44
C PHE A 488 -21.43 22.84 11.19
N GLY A 489 -21.11 23.93 11.91
CA GLY A 489 -22.00 25.10 11.95
C GLY A 489 -23.36 24.72 12.54
N GLU A 490 -24.44 24.93 11.77
CA GLU A 490 -25.81 24.55 12.16
C GLU A 490 -26.14 23.08 11.87
N LEU A 491 -25.33 22.38 11.08
CA LEU A 491 -25.54 20.97 10.74
C LEU A 491 -25.06 20.07 11.89
N THR A 492 -25.91 19.16 12.36
CA THR A 492 -25.51 18.10 13.29
C THR A 492 -25.63 16.74 12.61
N VAL A 493 -24.50 16.06 12.43
CA VAL A 493 -24.44 14.70 11.88
C VAL A 493 -24.25 13.71 13.02
N ARG A 494 -25.06 12.65 13.06
CA ARG A 494 -24.89 11.55 14.02
C ARG A 494 -24.18 10.37 13.36
N HIS A 495 -23.08 9.93 13.98
CA HIS A 495 -22.32 8.76 13.58
C HIS A 495 -22.58 7.61 14.55
N THR A 496 -22.81 6.43 13.98
CA THR A 496 -22.83 5.18 14.75
C THR A 496 -21.40 4.66 14.86
N VAL A 497 -20.94 4.36 16.07
CA VAL A 497 -19.55 3.97 16.33
C VAL A 497 -19.49 2.65 17.10
N PRO A 498 -19.44 1.50 16.41
CA PRO A 498 -19.15 0.22 17.03
C PRO A 498 -17.77 0.22 17.69
N VAL A 499 -17.70 -0.25 18.93
CA VAL A 499 -16.46 -0.45 19.68
C VAL A 499 -16.23 -1.95 19.83
N ILE A 500 -15.14 -2.45 19.22
CA ILE A 500 -14.84 -3.88 19.14
C ILE A 500 -13.42 -4.13 19.64
N GLU A 501 -13.26 -5.07 20.57
CA GLU A 501 -11.95 -5.60 20.95
C GLU A 501 -11.58 -6.78 20.06
N VAL A 502 -10.35 -6.76 19.56
CA VAL A 502 -9.74 -7.87 18.83
C VAL A 502 -8.57 -8.38 19.65
N TYR A 503 -8.55 -9.69 19.87
CA TYR A 503 -7.50 -10.40 20.57
C TYR A 503 -6.63 -11.12 19.55
N LEU A 504 -5.31 -11.01 19.68
CA LEU A 504 -4.34 -11.55 18.73
C LEU A 504 -3.30 -12.44 19.42
N HIS A 505 -2.93 -13.54 18.78
CA HIS A 505 -1.85 -14.45 19.16
C HIS A 505 -0.55 -14.14 18.42
N ASP A 506 0.58 -14.44 19.07
CA ASP A 506 1.92 -14.35 18.49
C ASP A 506 2.26 -12.96 17.92
N THR A 507 1.61 -11.89 18.40
CA THR A 507 1.82 -10.52 17.89
C THR A 507 2.60 -9.69 18.87
N TRP A 508 3.80 -9.30 18.45
CA TRP A 508 4.76 -8.49 19.19
C TRP A 508 5.33 -7.46 18.20
N GLY A 509 5.71 -6.27 18.68
CA GLY A 509 6.36 -5.27 17.81
C GLY A 509 5.56 -3.99 17.60
N ASP A 510 5.68 -3.39 16.41
CA ASP A 510 5.15 -2.05 16.11
C ASP A 510 3.63 -2.00 16.32
N PRO A 511 3.14 -1.15 17.25
CA PRO A 511 1.72 -0.99 17.51
C PRO A 511 0.89 -0.71 16.25
N GLN A 512 1.39 0.09 15.30
CA GLN A 512 0.64 0.39 14.07
C GLN A 512 0.49 -0.85 13.18
N GLN A 513 1.55 -1.65 13.05
CA GLN A 513 1.49 -2.90 12.30
C GLN A 513 0.57 -3.93 12.98
N VAL A 514 0.60 -4.02 14.32
CA VAL A 514 -0.30 -4.90 15.08
C VAL A 514 -1.77 -4.51 14.86
N ALA A 515 -2.09 -3.21 14.86
CA ALA A 515 -3.45 -2.75 14.59
C ALA A 515 -3.92 -3.04 13.15
N ALA A 516 -3.00 -3.10 12.17
CA ALA A 516 -3.35 -3.37 10.78
C ALA A 516 -3.58 -4.86 10.48
N LEU A 517 -3.23 -5.78 11.39
CA LEU A 517 -3.28 -7.24 11.12
C LEU A 517 -4.71 -7.77 10.88
N ALA A 518 -5.65 -7.40 11.74
CA ALA A 518 -7.01 -7.93 11.70
C ALA A 518 -8.05 -6.90 12.17
N PRO A 519 -8.12 -5.71 11.55
CA PRO A 519 -9.13 -4.72 11.89
C PRO A 519 -10.55 -5.21 11.57
N PRO A 520 -11.54 -4.97 12.44
CA PRO A 520 -12.92 -5.34 12.17
C PRO A 520 -13.54 -4.34 11.18
N TRP A 521 -13.52 -4.68 9.90
CA TRP A 521 -13.96 -3.80 8.83
C TRP A 521 -14.41 -4.55 7.58
N SER A 522 -15.28 -3.91 6.81
CA SER A 522 -15.74 -4.39 5.50
C SER A 522 -15.95 -3.23 4.55
N SER A 523 -15.40 -3.32 3.35
CA SER A 523 -15.61 -2.32 2.28
C SER A 523 -16.90 -2.55 1.48
N VAL A 524 -17.52 -3.73 1.62
CA VAL A 524 -18.81 -4.08 1.02
C VAL A 524 -19.82 -4.55 2.09
N PRO A 525 -21.13 -4.45 1.86
CA PRO A 525 -22.10 -4.91 2.85
C PRO A 525 -22.18 -6.44 2.94
N TRP A 526 -22.57 -6.98 4.10
CA TRP A 526 -22.65 -8.42 4.32
C TRP A 526 -23.61 -9.11 3.34
N HIS A 527 -24.71 -8.46 2.95
CA HIS A 527 -25.70 -9.03 2.02
C HIS A 527 -25.13 -9.19 0.61
N LEU A 528 -24.22 -8.32 0.18
CA LEU A 528 -23.48 -8.52 -1.07
C LEU A 528 -22.46 -9.67 -0.96
N ILE A 529 -21.80 -9.83 0.20
CA ILE A 529 -20.89 -10.97 0.45
C ILE A 529 -21.65 -12.29 0.35
N VAL A 530 -22.82 -12.39 0.99
CA VAL A 530 -23.71 -13.56 0.91
C VAL A 530 -24.11 -13.88 -0.53
N LEU A 531 -24.49 -12.86 -1.30
CA LEU A 531 -24.87 -13.03 -2.70
C LEU A 531 -23.71 -13.61 -3.53
N MET A 532 -22.50 -13.10 -3.34
CA MET A 532 -21.30 -13.63 -4.00
C MET A 532 -21.02 -15.06 -3.57
N GLU A 533 -21.03 -15.38 -2.27
CA GLU A 533 -20.83 -16.74 -1.77
C GLU A 533 -21.85 -17.73 -2.34
N GLU A 534 -23.12 -17.37 -2.39
CA GLU A 534 -24.16 -18.24 -2.93
C GLU A 534 -23.93 -18.54 -4.42
N SER A 535 -23.48 -17.56 -5.20
CA SER A 535 -23.15 -17.80 -6.61
C SER A 535 -21.99 -18.77 -6.79
N VAL A 536 -20.99 -18.74 -5.91
CA VAL A 536 -19.87 -19.69 -5.93
C VAL A 536 -20.34 -21.07 -5.51
N LYS A 537 -21.16 -21.17 -4.45
CA LYS A 537 -21.73 -22.45 -3.98
C LYS A 537 -22.59 -23.12 -5.05
N ARG A 538 -23.32 -22.35 -5.86
CA ARG A 538 -24.13 -22.87 -6.98
C ARG A 538 -23.31 -23.14 -8.25
N GLY A 539 -21.99 -22.94 -8.23
CA GLY A 539 -21.11 -23.15 -9.37
C GLY A 539 -21.32 -22.15 -10.51
N PHE A 540 -21.90 -20.97 -10.22
CA PHE A 540 -22.10 -19.93 -11.24
C PHE A 540 -20.80 -19.19 -11.55
N ALA A 541 -19.92 -19.05 -10.55
CA ALA A 541 -18.63 -18.40 -10.66
C ALA A 541 -17.64 -18.93 -9.61
N ALA A 542 -16.37 -18.51 -9.67
CA ALA A 542 -15.40 -18.66 -8.59
C ALA A 542 -14.79 -17.31 -8.20
N PHE A 543 -14.33 -17.19 -6.95
CA PHE A 543 -13.75 -15.95 -6.41
C PHE A 543 -12.48 -15.54 -7.13
N SER A 544 -11.53 -16.47 -7.24
CA SER A 544 -10.23 -16.24 -7.86
C SER A 544 -10.16 -16.70 -9.32
N ARG A 545 -9.25 -16.09 -10.09
CA ARG A 545 -9.05 -16.39 -11.51
C ARG A 545 -8.57 -17.81 -11.73
N GLU A 546 -7.62 -18.25 -10.91
CA GLU A 546 -7.01 -19.57 -10.97
C GLU A 546 -8.06 -20.65 -10.69
N GLU A 547 -8.91 -20.42 -9.69
CA GLU A 547 -9.99 -21.35 -9.35
C GLU A 547 -11.10 -21.37 -10.40
N ALA A 548 -11.48 -20.21 -10.95
CA ALA A 548 -12.43 -20.12 -12.06
C ALA A 548 -11.95 -20.93 -13.28
N ARG A 549 -10.66 -20.83 -13.61
CA ARG A 549 -10.02 -21.62 -14.67
C ARG A 549 -10.01 -23.11 -14.34
N ARG A 550 -9.67 -23.49 -13.11
CA ARG A 550 -9.63 -24.89 -12.66
C ARG A 550 -11.00 -25.55 -12.75
N LEU A 551 -12.06 -24.84 -12.37
CA LEU A 551 -13.44 -25.32 -12.36
C LEU A 551 -14.17 -25.14 -13.70
N GLY A 552 -13.62 -24.38 -14.65
CA GLY A 552 -14.28 -24.09 -15.93
C GLY A 552 -15.53 -23.20 -15.78
N VAL A 553 -15.58 -22.37 -14.75
CA VAL A 553 -16.70 -21.44 -14.46
C VAL A 553 -16.28 -19.99 -14.69
N ALA A 554 -17.24 -19.06 -14.64
CA ALA A 554 -16.94 -17.63 -14.74
C ALA A 554 -16.07 -17.16 -13.56
N TRP A 555 -15.16 -16.22 -13.80
CA TRP A 555 -14.54 -15.47 -12.71
C TRP A 555 -15.56 -14.45 -12.21
N LEU A 556 -15.90 -14.50 -10.92
CA LEU A 556 -16.94 -13.69 -10.29
C LEU A 556 -16.76 -12.21 -10.67
N ASP A 557 -17.80 -11.56 -11.20
CA ASP A 557 -17.76 -10.16 -11.60
C ASP A 557 -19.10 -9.46 -11.30
N LEU A 558 -19.07 -8.38 -10.53
CA LEU A 558 -20.27 -7.68 -10.08
C LEU A 558 -20.85 -6.70 -11.11
N VAL A 559 -20.16 -6.48 -12.24
CA VAL A 559 -20.41 -5.33 -13.14
C VAL A 559 -20.39 -5.70 -14.62
N LYS A 560 -19.45 -6.53 -15.07
CA LYS A 560 -19.19 -6.80 -16.49
C LYS A 560 -20.00 -8.00 -17.00
N ASP A 561 -20.10 -9.09 -16.23
CA ASP A 561 -20.80 -10.31 -16.66
C ASP A 561 -22.33 -10.21 -16.54
N GLN A 562 -23.04 -10.05 -17.67
CA GLN A 562 -24.49 -9.93 -17.69
C GLN A 562 -25.20 -11.21 -17.22
N ARG A 563 -24.70 -12.39 -17.60
CA ARG A 563 -25.34 -13.67 -17.26
C ARG A 563 -25.27 -13.91 -15.75
N LEU A 564 -24.16 -13.55 -15.13
CA LEU A 564 -24.02 -13.63 -13.68
C LEU A 564 -24.95 -12.63 -12.97
N ARG A 565 -25.07 -11.39 -13.47
CA ARG A 565 -26.01 -10.40 -12.92
C ARG A 565 -27.47 -10.87 -12.99
N ASP A 566 -27.89 -11.50 -14.07
CA ASP A 566 -29.25 -12.04 -14.18
C ASP A 566 -29.52 -13.12 -13.11
N ARG A 567 -28.51 -13.98 -12.83
CA ARG A 567 -28.59 -14.97 -11.74
C ARG A 567 -28.62 -14.30 -10.36
N PHE A 568 -27.87 -13.22 -10.16
CA PHE A 568 -27.92 -12.46 -8.91
C PHE A 568 -29.29 -11.85 -8.64
N VAL A 569 -29.98 -11.33 -9.66
CA VAL A 569 -31.35 -10.81 -9.50
C VAL A 569 -32.29 -11.88 -8.95
N ALA A 570 -32.25 -13.09 -9.50
CA ALA A 570 -33.07 -14.20 -9.01
C ALA A 570 -32.74 -14.56 -7.55
N LEU A 571 -31.45 -14.60 -7.19
CA LEU A 571 -31.03 -14.86 -5.80
C LEU A 571 -31.50 -13.76 -4.83
N VAL A 572 -31.41 -12.50 -5.22
CA VAL A 572 -31.87 -11.37 -4.40
C VAL A 572 -33.38 -11.44 -4.18
N ASP A 573 -34.15 -11.84 -5.19
CA ASP A 573 -35.60 -12.02 -5.07
C ASP A 573 -35.95 -13.15 -4.10
N ASP A 574 -35.30 -14.31 -4.23
CA ASP A 574 -35.47 -15.44 -3.31
C ASP A 574 -35.12 -15.04 -1.88
N PHE A 575 -33.98 -14.37 -1.67
CA PHE A 575 -33.53 -13.95 -0.35
C PHE A 575 -34.40 -12.85 0.27
N ALA A 576 -34.95 -11.95 -0.54
CA ALA A 576 -35.92 -10.95 -0.09
C ALA A 576 -37.23 -11.60 0.40
N VAL A 577 -37.74 -12.61 -0.31
CA VAL A 577 -38.95 -13.35 0.09
C VAL A 577 -38.71 -14.17 1.35
N GLN A 578 -37.53 -14.75 1.50
CA GLN A 578 -37.17 -15.54 2.68
C GLN A 578 -36.80 -14.67 3.89
N GLY A 579 -36.41 -13.41 3.70
CA GLY A 579 -35.75 -12.62 4.74
C GLY A 579 -34.42 -13.26 5.15
N TYR A 580 -33.67 -13.75 4.16
CA TYR A 580 -32.51 -14.61 4.39
C TYR A 580 -31.41 -13.90 5.19
N VAL A 581 -31.02 -14.51 6.32
CA VAL A 581 -29.87 -14.14 7.15
C VAL A 581 -28.92 -15.34 7.23
N PRO A 582 -27.63 -15.21 6.86
CA PRO A 582 -26.68 -16.32 6.97
C PRO A 582 -26.49 -16.69 8.44
N GLU A 583 -26.28 -17.98 8.72
CA GLU A 583 -26.20 -18.50 10.10
C GLU A 583 -25.28 -17.71 11.05
N PRO A 584 -24.06 -17.29 10.64
CA PRO A 584 -23.16 -16.52 11.51
C PRO A 584 -23.71 -15.17 11.96
N LEU A 585 -24.70 -14.60 11.24
CA LEU A 585 -25.25 -13.27 11.50
C LEU A 585 -26.61 -13.29 12.19
N ARG A 586 -27.21 -14.46 12.45
CA ARG A 586 -28.55 -14.57 13.07
C ARG A 586 -28.68 -13.90 14.44
N ARG A 587 -27.57 -13.69 15.15
CA ARG A 587 -27.53 -12.98 16.45
C ARG A 587 -27.46 -11.46 16.31
N PHE A 588 -27.18 -10.95 15.11
CA PHE A 588 -26.89 -9.55 14.85
C PHE A 588 -27.90 -8.89 13.91
N VAL A 589 -28.63 -9.68 13.12
CA VAL A 589 -29.50 -9.21 12.06
C VAL A 589 -30.88 -9.87 12.19
N THR A 590 -31.93 -9.06 12.15
CA THR A 590 -33.31 -9.54 12.11
C THR A 590 -33.75 -9.85 10.68
N GLU A 591 -34.76 -10.72 10.51
CA GLU A 591 -35.33 -10.98 9.18
C GLU A 591 -35.87 -9.72 8.51
N GLN A 592 -36.45 -8.79 9.27
CA GLN A 592 -36.94 -7.52 8.75
C GLN A 592 -35.81 -6.65 8.21
N GLU A 593 -34.70 -6.53 8.96
CA GLU A 593 -33.50 -5.83 8.49
C GLU A 593 -32.96 -6.48 7.21
N ALA A 594 -32.90 -7.81 7.16
CA ALA A 594 -32.45 -8.54 5.98
C ALA A 594 -33.33 -8.25 4.76
N ARG A 595 -34.66 -8.31 4.90
CA ARG A 595 -35.59 -7.95 3.82
C ARG A 595 -35.34 -6.55 3.28
N GLN A 596 -35.11 -5.58 4.17
CA GLN A 596 -34.80 -4.21 3.76
C GLN A 596 -33.47 -4.13 3.00
N ARG A 597 -32.42 -4.83 3.46
CA ARG A 597 -31.11 -4.87 2.79
C ARG A 597 -31.20 -5.50 1.39
N TRP A 598 -31.95 -6.61 1.25
CA TRP A 598 -32.19 -7.22 -0.06
C TRP A 598 -32.97 -6.29 -1.00
N ALA A 599 -33.97 -5.57 -0.48
CA ALA A 599 -34.72 -4.57 -1.25
C ALA A 599 -33.85 -3.38 -1.69
N ASN A 600 -32.96 -2.90 -0.82
CA ASN A 600 -31.99 -1.84 -1.13
C ASN A 600 -31.04 -2.30 -2.25
N LEU A 601 -30.50 -3.52 -2.15
CA LEU A 601 -29.62 -4.08 -3.17
C LEU A 601 -30.32 -4.23 -4.53
N LYS A 602 -31.59 -4.68 -4.53
CA LYS A 602 -32.40 -4.75 -5.76
C LYS A 602 -32.61 -3.35 -6.37
N THR A 603 -32.96 -2.37 -5.54
CA THR A 603 -33.17 -0.98 -5.99
C THR A 603 -31.89 -0.38 -6.57
N PHE A 604 -30.75 -0.64 -5.93
CA PHE A 604 -29.44 -0.25 -6.43
C PHE A 604 -29.16 -0.85 -7.80
N TYR A 605 -29.37 -2.17 -7.98
CA TYR A 605 -29.22 -2.83 -9.28
C TYR A 605 -30.13 -2.24 -10.35
N LEU A 606 -31.41 -2.00 -10.05
CA LEU A 606 -32.35 -1.41 -11.02
C LEU A 606 -31.95 0.01 -11.43
N THR A 607 -31.31 0.76 -10.54
CA THR A 607 -30.88 2.15 -10.79
C THR A 607 -29.52 2.22 -11.51
N ARG A 608 -28.59 1.32 -11.17
CA ARG A 608 -27.18 1.39 -11.59
C ARG A 608 -26.78 0.33 -12.61
N GLY A 609 -27.56 -0.74 -12.75
CA GLY A 609 -27.31 -1.86 -13.66
C GLY A 609 -26.22 -2.85 -13.20
N HIS A 610 -25.72 -2.72 -11.97
CA HIS A 610 -24.67 -3.58 -11.42
C HIS A 610 -24.83 -3.81 -9.90
N PHE A 611 -24.08 -4.77 -9.35
CA PHE A 611 -24.12 -5.15 -7.93
C PHE A 611 -22.92 -4.66 -7.11
N LEU A 612 -21.98 -3.92 -7.71
CA LEU A 612 -20.83 -3.34 -6.99
C LEU A 612 -21.30 -2.23 -6.02
N VAL A 613 -21.71 -2.63 -4.82
CA VAL A 613 -22.04 -1.76 -3.69
C VAL A 613 -20.87 -1.73 -2.71
N THR A 614 -20.40 -0.54 -2.38
CA THR A 614 -19.27 -0.33 -1.46
C THR A 614 -19.54 0.80 -0.48
N ASN A 615 -18.58 1.10 0.40
CA ASN A 615 -18.63 2.19 1.39
C ASN A 615 -17.72 3.39 1.04
N GLY A 616 -17.18 3.41 -0.17
CA GLY A 616 -16.15 4.36 -0.55
C GLY A 616 -16.66 5.71 -1.05
N PRO A 617 -15.72 6.66 -1.15
CA PRO A 617 -15.98 8.07 -1.43
C PRO A 617 -16.47 8.35 -2.85
N TYR A 618 -16.23 7.44 -3.79
CA TYR A 618 -16.72 7.48 -5.16
C TYR A 618 -17.50 6.20 -5.47
N MET A 619 -18.45 6.31 -6.37
CA MET A 619 -19.28 5.21 -6.85
C MET A 619 -19.08 5.05 -8.35
N LEU A 620 -19.14 3.81 -8.82
CA LEU A 620 -19.20 3.54 -10.25
C LEU A 620 -20.47 4.15 -10.85
N ALA A 621 -20.31 5.08 -11.78
CA ALA A 621 -21.43 5.71 -12.47
C ALA A 621 -21.67 5.08 -13.83
N LYS A 622 -20.61 4.88 -14.62
CA LYS A 622 -20.66 4.25 -15.95
C LYS A 622 -19.38 3.49 -16.24
N TRP A 623 -19.46 2.48 -17.09
CA TRP A 623 -18.29 1.79 -17.60
C TRP A 623 -18.48 1.38 -19.06
N SER A 624 -17.37 1.27 -19.77
CA SER A 624 -17.23 0.67 -21.10
C SER A 624 -15.81 0.12 -21.24
N GLU A 625 -15.49 -0.51 -22.37
CA GLU A 625 -14.11 -0.93 -22.66
C GLU A 625 -13.12 0.22 -22.80
N ASN A 626 -13.61 1.46 -23.00
CA ASN A 626 -12.78 2.63 -23.31
C ASN A 626 -12.78 3.68 -22.21
N ALA A 627 -13.62 3.55 -21.18
CA ALA A 627 -13.66 4.51 -20.07
C ALA A 627 -14.40 3.93 -18.86
N VAL A 628 -13.94 4.29 -17.67
CA VAL A 628 -14.64 4.13 -16.40
C VAL A 628 -14.93 5.52 -15.83
N VAL A 629 -16.19 5.77 -15.47
CA VAL A 629 -16.63 7.05 -14.90
C VAL A 629 -17.12 6.80 -13.49
N LEU A 630 -16.51 7.52 -12.54
CA LEU A 630 -16.85 7.49 -11.12
C LEU A 630 -17.45 8.81 -10.71
N GLN A 631 -18.47 8.78 -9.85
CA GLN A 631 -19.08 9.97 -9.28
C GLN A 631 -18.85 9.99 -7.78
N VAL A 632 -18.59 11.16 -7.21
CA VAL A 632 -18.46 11.32 -5.76
C VAL A 632 -19.75 10.92 -5.05
N PHE A 633 -19.62 10.16 -3.97
CA PHE A 633 -20.71 9.76 -3.09
C PHE A 633 -20.70 10.66 -1.84
N ARG A 634 -21.55 11.68 -1.84
CA ARG A 634 -21.65 12.68 -0.77
C ARG A 634 -22.64 12.26 0.31
N ASP A 635 -22.33 11.15 0.99
CA ASP A 635 -23.09 10.74 2.17
C ASP A 635 -22.74 11.62 3.37
N LEU A 636 -23.73 12.26 3.99
CA LEU A 636 -23.52 13.12 5.16
C LEU A 636 -22.95 12.35 6.36
N THR A 637 -23.21 11.04 6.45
CA THR A 637 -22.67 10.21 7.54
C THR A 637 -21.24 9.74 7.29
N TYR A 638 -20.69 9.99 6.10
CA TYR A 638 -19.28 9.69 5.78
C TYR A 638 -18.38 10.51 6.73
N PRO A 639 -17.43 9.88 7.45
CA PRO A 639 -16.75 10.51 8.58
C PRO A 639 -15.48 11.30 8.20
N LEU A 640 -15.05 11.23 6.95
CA LEU A 640 -13.83 11.84 6.43
C LEU A 640 -14.20 12.90 5.39
N GLY A 641 -13.45 13.98 5.33
CA GLY A 641 -13.72 15.07 4.41
C GLY A 641 -12.46 15.58 3.73
N ILE A 642 -12.67 16.63 2.96
CA ILE A 642 -11.64 17.41 2.32
C ILE A 642 -10.53 17.79 3.33
N GLY A 643 -9.27 17.64 2.91
CA GLY A 643 -8.10 17.99 3.72
C GLY A 643 -7.60 16.90 4.65
N ALA A 644 -8.35 15.81 4.86
CA ALA A 644 -7.97 14.73 5.79
C ALA A 644 -6.59 14.10 5.50
N TYR A 645 -6.12 14.19 4.26
CA TYR A 645 -4.88 13.59 3.78
C TYR A 645 -3.85 14.60 3.25
N ASP A 646 -4.11 15.90 3.38
CA ASP A 646 -3.25 16.94 2.80
C ASP A 646 -1.84 16.96 3.43
N MET A 647 -1.66 16.38 4.62
CA MET A 647 -0.33 16.24 5.24
C MET A 647 0.64 15.37 4.44
N TYR A 648 0.16 14.58 3.48
CA TYR A 648 0.97 13.72 2.59
C TYR A 648 1.27 14.36 1.24
N VAL A 649 0.83 15.61 1.02
CA VAL A 649 1.08 16.36 -0.20
C VAL A 649 2.46 17.00 -0.11
N PHE A 650 3.30 16.78 -1.12
CA PHE A 650 4.72 17.19 -1.15
C PHE A 650 5.47 16.78 0.13
N PRO A 651 5.89 15.50 0.25
CA PRO A 651 6.54 15.02 1.46
C PRO A 651 7.85 15.79 1.73
N PRO A 652 7.94 16.62 2.79
CA PRO A 652 9.11 17.45 3.01
C PRO A 652 10.32 16.58 3.31
N LYS A 653 11.51 17.05 2.94
CA LYS A 653 12.79 16.38 3.21
C LYS A 653 13.60 17.16 4.23
N ALA A 654 14.29 16.44 5.11
CA ALA A 654 15.30 17.02 5.97
C ALA A 654 16.70 16.68 5.44
N TYR A 655 17.62 17.63 5.61
CA TYR A 655 19.05 17.45 5.36
C TYR A 655 19.82 17.76 6.64
N ILE A 656 20.76 16.90 7.02
CA ILE A 656 21.60 17.14 8.19
C ILE A 656 22.66 18.18 7.81
N SER A 657 22.51 19.39 8.36
CA SER A 657 23.38 20.55 8.07
C SER A 657 24.56 20.64 9.03
N LYS A 658 24.38 20.23 10.29
CA LYS A 658 25.45 20.16 11.29
C LYS A 658 25.31 18.94 12.18
N LEU A 659 26.43 18.31 12.49
CA LEU A 659 26.52 17.19 13.42
C LEU A 659 27.77 17.36 14.28
N ALA A 660 27.59 17.34 15.60
CA ALA A 660 28.68 17.40 16.57
C ALA A 660 28.53 16.31 17.63
N LEU A 661 29.56 15.50 17.81
CA LEU A 661 29.64 14.54 18.91
C LEU A 661 30.37 15.21 20.08
N ARG A 662 29.68 15.34 21.22
CA ARG A 662 30.27 15.83 22.48
C ARG A 662 30.13 14.75 23.54
N ARG A 663 31.24 14.12 23.91
CA ARG A 663 31.27 12.96 24.82
C ARG A 663 30.33 11.86 24.30
N ASN A 664 29.23 11.57 24.99
CA ASN A 664 28.26 10.53 24.62
C ASN A 664 26.95 11.12 24.05
N ARG A 665 26.95 12.39 23.64
CA ARG A 665 25.78 13.07 23.07
C ARG A 665 26.08 13.57 21.66
N LEU A 666 25.18 13.26 20.73
CA LEU A 666 25.18 13.89 19.41
C LEU A 666 24.23 15.08 19.40
N GLU A 667 24.73 16.21 18.95
CA GLU A 667 23.98 17.44 18.66
C GLU A 667 23.83 17.56 17.15
N ILE A 668 22.59 17.60 16.66
CA ILE A 668 22.28 17.56 15.23
C ILE A 668 21.38 18.76 14.89
N ALA A 669 21.80 19.55 13.91
CA ALA A 669 20.97 20.56 13.27
C ALA A 669 20.59 20.10 11.86
N ALA A 670 19.41 20.51 11.41
CA ALA A 670 18.88 20.13 10.12
C ALA A 670 18.34 21.33 9.35
N GLU A 671 18.28 21.17 8.04
CA GLU A 671 17.54 22.03 7.13
C GLU A 671 16.33 21.28 6.57
N VAL A 672 15.27 21.99 6.27
CA VAL A 672 14.07 21.46 5.59
C VAL A 672 14.03 21.95 4.15
N GLU A 673 13.60 21.05 3.27
CA GLU A 673 13.23 21.40 1.90
C GLU A 673 11.86 22.09 1.89
N LYS A 674 11.82 23.33 1.39
CA LYS A 674 10.59 24.10 1.23
C LYS A 674 10.43 24.48 -0.23
N VAL A 675 9.26 24.21 -0.78
CA VAL A 675 8.91 24.62 -2.14
C VAL A 675 8.22 25.98 -2.03
N GLU A 676 8.91 27.04 -2.39
CA GLU A 676 8.30 28.36 -2.49
C GLU A 676 7.74 28.57 -3.90
N LYS A 677 6.46 28.97 -3.95
CA LYS A 677 5.80 29.35 -5.20
C LYS A 677 6.02 30.84 -5.43
N PHE A 678 6.87 31.19 -6.38
CA PHE A 678 7.03 32.57 -6.84
C PHE A 678 6.43 32.71 -8.24
N GLN A 679 5.24 33.30 -8.33
CA GLN A 679 4.43 33.38 -9.55
C GLN A 679 4.21 32.01 -10.22
N ARG A 680 4.84 31.76 -11.38
CA ARG A 680 4.75 30.53 -12.19
C ARG A 680 5.90 29.54 -11.92
N THR A 681 6.84 29.91 -11.05
CA THR A 681 8.04 29.11 -10.80
C THR A 681 8.01 28.57 -9.37
N TYR A 682 8.21 27.27 -9.25
CA TYR A 682 8.44 26.62 -7.97
C TYR A 682 9.95 26.58 -7.75
N GLN A 683 10.44 27.20 -6.67
CA GLN A 683 11.84 27.09 -6.27
C GLN A 683 11.92 26.31 -4.97
N THR A 684 12.74 25.27 -5.00
CA THR A 684 13.08 24.50 -3.81
C THR A 684 14.19 25.24 -3.08
N MET A 685 13.90 25.72 -1.88
CA MET A 685 14.86 26.35 -0.98
C MET A 685 15.11 25.45 0.24
N ARG A 686 16.28 25.62 0.86
CA ARG A 686 16.61 25.00 2.15
C ARG A 686 16.59 26.08 3.23
N GLU A 687 15.82 25.83 4.27
CA GLU A 687 15.74 26.70 5.45
C GLU A 687 16.08 25.89 6.70
N PRO A 688 16.65 26.52 7.75
CA PRO A 688 16.87 25.85 9.02
C PRO A 688 15.58 25.25 9.58
N LEU A 689 15.62 23.96 9.97
CA LEU A 689 14.50 23.30 10.60
C LEU A 689 14.40 23.77 12.06
N THR A 690 13.36 24.54 12.36
CA THR A 690 13.02 25.02 13.71
C THR A 690 11.76 24.36 14.25
N ALA A 691 11.54 24.40 15.57
CA ALA A 691 10.32 23.87 16.19
C ALA A 691 9.02 24.51 15.69
N GLN A 692 9.09 25.69 15.07
CA GLN A 692 7.96 26.46 14.53
C GLN A 692 7.80 26.30 13.01
N THR A 693 8.63 25.47 12.38
CA THR A 693 8.63 25.30 10.92
C THR A 693 7.28 24.79 10.43
N LEU A 694 6.72 25.51 9.46
CA LEU A 694 5.50 25.16 8.76
C LEU A 694 5.83 24.74 7.33
N VAL A 695 5.15 23.72 6.83
CA VAL A 695 5.08 23.38 5.40
C VAL A 695 3.62 23.58 4.98
N GLY A 696 3.39 24.56 4.11
CA GLY A 696 2.05 25.10 3.88
C GLY A 696 1.50 25.75 5.17
N VAL A 697 0.38 25.22 5.67
CA VAL A 697 -0.27 25.70 6.91
C VAL A 697 -0.05 24.77 8.11
N SER A 698 0.64 23.64 7.91
CA SER A 698 0.78 22.61 8.93
C SER A 698 2.18 22.57 9.54
N ARG A 699 2.23 22.35 10.86
CA ARG A 699 3.49 22.16 11.59
C ARG A 699 4.14 20.84 11.18
N VAL A 700 5.43 20.90 10.87
CA VAL A 700 6.20 19.71 10.52
C VAL A 700 6.43 18.84 11.76
N ARG A 701 6.13 17.54 11.65
CA ARG A 701 6.51 16.52 12.62
C ARG A 701 7.85 15.93 12.21
N SER A 702 8.89 16.13 13.02
CA SER A 702 10.23 15.63 12.74
C SER A 702 10.63 14.51 13.69
N VAL A 703 11.28 13.48 13.16
CA VAL A 703 11.85 12.39 13.96
C VAL A 703 13.28 12.13 13.51
N CYS A 704 14.24 12.24 14.43
CA CYS A 704 15.61 11.80 14.22
C CYS A 704 15.71 10.32 14.60
N ARG A 705 16.20 9.47 13.69
CA ARG A 705 16.45 8.04 13.95
C ARG A 705 17.94 7.77 13.92
N TYR A 706 18.40 6.87 14.78
CA TYR A 706 19.80 6.46 14.82
C TYR A 706 19.96 4.97 15.08
N VAL A 707 21.06 4.41 14.57
CA VAL A 707 21.50 3.03 14.77
C VAL A 707 22.99 3.03 15.04
N VAL A 708 23.45 2.32 16.07
CA VAL A 708 24.86 2.15 16.43
C VAL A 708 25.29 0.74 16.10
N LEU A 709 26.31 0.62 15.26
CA LEU A 709 26.83 -0.63 14.73
C LEU A 709 28.23 -0.94 15.27
N THR A 710 28.52 -2.21 15.53
CA THR A 710 29.89 -2.71 15.72
C THR A 710 30.65 -2.71 14.39
N SER A 711 31.95 -2.99 14.41
CA SER A 711 32.74 -3.22 13.20
C SER A 711 32.29 -4.44 12.40
N ALA A 712 31.58 -5.40 13.02
CA ALA A 712 30.96 -6.53 12.35
C ALA A 712 29.58 -6.22 11.78
N GLY A 713 29.08 -4.99 11.98
CA GLY A 713 27.75 -4.57 11.52
C GLY A 713 26.61 -5.05 12.43
N GLU A 714 26.88 -5.46 13.66
CA GLU A 714 25.84 -5.80 14.65
C GLU A 714 25.28 -4.52 15.29
N VAL A 715 23.96 -4.42 15.40
CA VAL A 715 23.27 -3.32 16.09
C VAL A 715 23.37 -3.51 17.60
N VAL A 716 24.04 -2.58 18.27
CA VAL A 716 24.18 -2.58 19.74
C VAL A 716 23.27 -1.57 20.43
N LYS A 717 22.78 -0.59 19.69
CA LYS A 717 21.83 0.41 20.17
C LYS A 717 21.08 1.05 19.02
N ALA A 718 19.79 1.28 19.17
CA ALA A 718 19.00 2.05 18.22
C ALA A 718 17.92 2.87 18.92
N GLY A 719 17.42 3.90 18.25
CA GLY A 719 16.31 4.66 18.80
C GLY A 719 15.94 5.90 18.01
N THR A 720 15.10 6.72 18.64
CA THR A 720 14.64 7.99 18.08
C THR A 720 14.90 9.14 19.03
N ALA A 721 15.21 10.32 18.50
CA ALA A 721 15.26 11.57 19.26
C ALA A 721 14.19 12.55 18.72
N GLN A 722 13.53 13.23 19.66
CA GLN A 722 12.60 14.32 19.37
C GLN A 722 13.38 15.63 19.23
N GLN A 723 12.81 16.57 18.48
CA GLN A 723 13.39 17.91 18.34
C GLN A 723 13.25 18.68 19.65
N GLY A 724 14.33 19.33 20.08
CA GLY A 724 14.33 20.25 21.21
C GLY A 724 13.63 21.56 20.90
N ALA A 725 13.40 22.38 21.93
CA ALA A 725 12.81 23.71 21.78
C ALA A 725 13.70 24.66 20.95
N ASP A 726 15.01 24.40 20.91
CA ASP A 726 16.00 25.12 20.12
C ASP A 726 16.03 24.72 18.63
N GLY A 727 15.19 23.76 18.22
CA GLY A 727 15.13 23.24 16.86
C GLY A 727 16.17 22.16 16.54
N ASN A 728 17.08 21.85 17.46
CA ASN A 728 18.10 20.82 17.26
C ASN A 728 17.66 19.47 17.84
N PHE A 729 18.35 18.40 17.45
CA PHE A 729 18.16 17.07 18.03
C PHE A 729 19.34 16.73 18.94
N GLY A 730 19.03 16.20 20.13
CA GLY A 730 20.00 15.61 21.04
C GLY A 730 19.81 14.10 21.10
N VAL A 731 20.82 13.32 20.68
CA VAL A 731 20.82 11.87 20.82
C VAL A 731 21.79 11.47 21.92
N GLU A 732 21.25 10.89 23.00
CA GLU A 732 22.04 10.37 24.12
C GLU A 732 22.43 8.91 23.85
N LEU A 733 23.72 8.68 23.57
CA LEU A 733 24.25 7.34 23.26
C LEU A 733 24.39 6.46 24.51
N GLY A 734 24.28 7.02 25.72
CA GLY A 734 24.37 6.27 26.97
C GLY A 734 25.70 5.54 27.15
N GLU A 735 25.73 4.53 28.03
CA GLU A 735 26.88 3.65 28.20
C GLU A 735 26.78 2.47 27.21
N ILE A 736 27.71 2.43 26.26
CA ILE A 736 27.95 1.24 25.44
C ILE A 736 28.97 0.40 26.20
N SER A 737 28.54 -0.77 26.68
CA SER A 737 29.25 -1.54 27.71
C SER A 737 30.58 -2.15 27.26
N GLN A 738 30.82 -2.26 25.95
CA GLN A 738 32.04 -2.83 25.42
C GLN A 738 32.95 -1.73 24.85
N PRO A 739 34.24 -1.66 25.24
CA PRO A 739 35.21 -0.82 24.57
C PRO A 739 35.41 -1.27 23.13
N GLY A 740 35.44 -0.33 22.18
CA GLY A 740 35.51 -0.70 20.76
C GLY A 740 35.28 0.46 19.81
N ARG A 741 35.37 0.14 18.50
CA ARG A 741 35.03 1.04 17.41
C ARG A 741 33.61 0.75 16.93
N TYR A 742 32.84 1.80 16.76
CA TYR A 742 31.44 1.77 16.38
C TYR A 742 31.20 2.73 15.22
N THR A 743 30.11 2.51 14.51
CA THR A 743 29.60 3.42 13.47
C THR A 743 28.16 3.79 13.81
N ILE A 744 27.86 5.09 13.84
CA ILE A 744 26.51 5.60 14.08
C ILE A 744 25.89 6.00 12.75
N LEU A 745 24.77 5.40 12.39
CA LEU A 745 23.96 5.78 11.23
C LEU A 745 22.82 6.67 11.73
N ILE A 746 22.61 7.82 11.08
CA ILE A 746 21.63 8.81 11.54
C ILE A 746 20.88 9.40 10.35
N THR A 747 19.57 9.59 10.51
CA THR A 747 18.72 10.30 9.55
C THR A 747 17.59 11.05 10.23
N ILE A 748 16.99 12.02 9.53
CA ILE A 748 15.83 12.77 9.99
C ILE A 748 14.71 12.62 8.96
N SER A 749 13.52 12.20 9.42
CA SER A 749 12.30 12.13 8.62
C SER A 749 11.33 13.23 9.03
N LEU A 750 10.64 13.84 8.07
CA LEU A 750 9.63 14.88 8.29
C LEU A 750 8.27 14.39 7.80
N ASN A 751 7.21 14.60 8.58
CA ASN A 751 5.82 14.20 8.26
C ASN A 751 5.72 12.77 7.71
N GLU A 752 6.41 11.83 8.35
CA GLU A 752 6.46 10.42 7.93
C GLU A 752 7.05 10.22 6.52
N ASN A 753 7.93 11.12 6.06
CA ASN A 753 8.74 10.89 4.88
C ASN A 753 10.07 10.20 5.26
N ALA A 754 10.13 8.88 5.08
CA ALA A 754 11.34 8.09 5.33
C ALA A 754 12.05 7.63 4.05
N VAL A 755 11.59 8.07 2.87
CA VAL A 755 12.19 7.67 1.59
C VAL A 755 13.25 8.65 1.09
N LYS A 756 14.24 8.11 0.39
CA LYS A 756 15.48 8.79 -0.02
C LYS A 756 16.10 9.59 1.14
N PRO A 757 16.34 8.95 2.31
CA PRO A 757 16.82 9.65 3.50
C PRO A 757 18.22 10.22 3.30
N ASP A 758 18.49 11.41 3.86
CA ASP A 758 19.86 11.88 4.07
C ASP A 758 20.44 11.14 5.28
N VAL A 759 21.30 10.15 5.02
CA VAL A 759 21.97 9.35 6.06
C VAL A 759 23.39 9.87 6.28
N ARG A 760 23.79 10.00 7.56
CA ARG A 760 25.17 10.32 7.96
C ARG A 760 25.81 9.14 8.69
N MET A 761 27.06 8.81 8.32
CA MET A 761 27.89 7.81 8.98
C MET A 761 28.89 8.47 9.95
N VAL A 762 28.66 8.19 11.22
CA VAL A 762 29.29 8.58 12.49
C VAL A 762 30.42 7.71 13.04
N PRO A 763 31.74 7.89 12.80
CA PRO A 763 32.73 7.10 13.55
C PRO A 763 32.65 7.41 15.06
N TYR A 764 32.53 6.37 15.88
CA TYR A 764 32.45 6.47 17.34
C TYR A 764 33.40 5.47 17.99
N ALA A 765 34.02 5.85 19.10
CA ALA A 765 34.92 4.97 19.84
C ALA A 765 34.64 5.08 21.34
N VAL A 766 34.55 3.94 21.99
CA VAL A 766 34.44 3.83 23.45
C VAL A 766 35.82 3.46 23.96
N ALA A 767 36.40 4.34 24.79
CA ALA A 767 37.69 4.10 25.41
C ALA A 767 37.64 2.89 26.35
N ARG A 768 38.79 2.24 26.54
CA ARG A 768 38.95 1.14 27.50
C ARG A 768 38.96 1.64 28.94
#